data_AF-A0A8F2AZI1-F1
#
_entry.id   AF-A0A8F2AZI1-F1
#
_cell.length_a   1.000
_cell.length_b   1.000
_cell.length_c   1.000
_cell.angle_alpha   90.00
_cell.angle_beta   90.00
_cell.angle_gamma   90.00
#
_symmetry.space_group_name_H-M   'P 1'
#
loop_
_entity.id
_entity.type
_entity.pdbx_description
1 polymer ?
#
loop_
_entity_poly.entity_id
_entity_poly.type
_entity_poly.pdbx_seq_one_letter_code
_entity_poly.pdbx_strand_id
1 'polypeptide(L)'
;MKLHKNIVAAAILILALIAGGALYYLSAKNSSKPHQTNSDKNVYKLRFGHNMPKDSAMGVAASKFAEVVSQKTNGKVSIEIYPNQELGNDHKMIEMAVGGDLDILLSPTAKMSAVLPAMQYSDIPFLFPHKEDAYAMLDGEPGKLLLDELNQYGLIGITFWGNGFKQFTANREIHSPGDFKNVNVRVMKSPMIMDQFREFNGNPIPIDFAETYKALKDKVVEAQENPIAAIYGMKFHEVQTHIIISNHAYLAYVFCFSKKTLDKLPPDIQQTLITTAKELTNFERQLIDSNEADLLKKMADSGAKILYLNDNETKRFQLASKSILYKYTPVIGDEIIDATTEYLKQKYNLDIGNEIIIGLNADMTLGSAQAGIAIERGMKLAVKEINERSGILGKKLMLVTMDHAGNVSRSNENIREFAKIKNLVAVMGGQNSHIVLRDLKLIHSNNIIYLIPWAAHPEIVQNGFDPNYVFRLSANDTYVAPFLLNQALKRTKKIALIRVNSAWGTRNEEIMVKYLKEQKLSFTTVESFNVGDTDFYNQIERIYKSGAEVIIMIAQADEGALIVKHIFHTGKKIPIIAHRAMTGGNFYTEVKKELKTIDLSFIQTYSFLTANNTSLVQEYMKEYNIKTPQEIFSPSGTASAYDLVYLLAEAIKQAAAIDRELVRNALENIVHFEGLSKTHSPPFTKDRHDALDESAYFMAVYDSNGVIVPIHEDKK
;
A
#
# COMPACT_ATOMS: atom_id res chain seq x y z
N MET A 1 -26.53 10.46 -107.18
CA MET A 1 -25.71 9.28 -106.81
C MET A 1 -24.85 9.61 -105.60
N LYS A 2 -25.24 9.07 -104.44
CA LYS A 2 -24.42 9.01 -103.22
C LYS A 2 -23.24 8.08 -103.48
N LEU A 3 -22.03 8.58 -103.72
CA LEU A 3 -20.78 7.83 -103.48
C LEU A 3 -19.48 8.65 -103.67
N HIS A 4 -19.38 9.91 -103.24
CA HIS A 4 -18.08 10.65 -103.29
C HIS A 4 -17.81 11.46 -102.00
N LYS A 5 -18.40 11.05 -100.87
CA LYS A 5 -18.27 11.74 -99.57
C LYS A 5 -17.11 11.29 -98.66
N ASN A 6 -16.28 10.31 -99.05
CA ASN A 6 -15.29 9.73 -98.13
C ASN A 6 -13.82 9.82 -98.56
N ILE A 7 -13.46 10.64 -99.58
CA ILE A 7 -12.05 10.81 -100.00
C ILE A 7 -11.53 12.25 -99.81
N VAL A 8 -12.40 13.23 -99.54
CA VAL A 8 -11.98 14.63 -99.25
C VAL A 8 -11.65 14.85 -97.76
N ALA A 9 -12.03 13.93 -96.88
CA ALA A 9 -11.78 14.01 -95.44
C ALA A 9 -10.31 13.74 -95.01
N ALA A 10 -9.45 13.23 -95.91
CA ALA A 10 -8.06 12.91 -95.60
C ALA A 10 -7.05 14.01 -96.04
N ALA A 11 -7.45 14.98 -96.86
CA ALA A 11 -6.55 16.00 -97.41
C ALA A 11 -6.59 17.35 -96.66
N ILE A 12 -7.60 17.60 -95.81
CA ILE A 12 -7.70 18.83 -95.00
C ILE A 12 -6.97 18.70 -93.66
N LEU A 13 -6.61 17.47 -93.24
CA LEU A 13 -5.84 17.21 -92.02
C LEU A 13 -4.33 17.49 -92.16
N ILE A 14 -3.81 17.74 -93.38
CA ILE A 14 -2.37 17.91 -93.62
C ILE A 14 -1.95 19.39 -93.74
N LEU A 15 -2.92 20.31 -93.89
CA LEU A 15 -2.67 21.77 -93.90
C LEU A 15 -2.86 22.46 -92.53
N ALA A 16 -3.39 21.75 -91.52
CA ALA A 16 -3.54 22.27 -90.15
C ALA A 16 -2.34 21.95 -89.22
N LEU A 17 -1.36 21.16 -89.68
CA LEU A 17 -0.22 20.71 -88.87
C LEU A 17 1.08 21.52 -89.06
N ILE A 18 1.08 22.54 -89.94
CA ILE A 18 2.28 23.36 -90.22
C ILE A 18 2.18 24.78 -89.61
N ALA A 19 1.01 25.18 -89.09
CA ALA A 19 0.84 26.49 -88.42
C ALA A 19 0.92 26.44 -86.88
N GLY A 20 0.98 25.26 -86.26
CA GLY A 20 0.87 25.11 -84.80
C GLY A 20 2.17 24.92 -84.01
N GLY A 21 3.31 24.72 -84.68
CA GLY A 21 4.53 24.20 -84.02
C GLY A 21 5.72 25.16 -83.84
N ALA A 22 5.72 26.36 -84.41
CA ALA A 22 6.96 27.16 -84.54
C ALA A 22 6.85 28.64 -84.13
N LEU A 23 5.97 28.96 -83.18
CA LEU A 23 5.95 30.27 -82.50
C LEU A 23 6.12 30.15 -80.97
N TYR A 24 6.68 29.02 -80.52
CA TYR A 24 6.98 28.75 -79.11
C TYR A 24 8.26 29.41 -78.57
N TYR A 25 9.09 30.09 -79.36
CA TYR A 25 10.46 30.34 -78.89
C TYR A 25 10.95 31.79 -78.73
N LEU A 26 10.28 32.83 -79.22
CA LEU A 26 10.90 34.18 -79.23
C LEU A 26 9.94 35.33 -78.95
N SER A 27 9.41 35.39 -77.73
CA SER A 27 9.37 36.64 -76.94
C SER A 27 8.75 36.38 -75.58
N ALA A 28 9.56 35.81 -74.70
CA ALA A 28 9.36 35.96 -73.27
C ALA A 28 9.48 37.45 -72.90
N LYS A 29 8.38 38.09 -72.49
CA LYS A 29 8.29 38.86 -71.24
C LYS A 29 6.93 39.56 -71.11
N ASN A 30 6.40 39.42 -69.91
CA ASN A 30 5.38 40.24 -69.26
C ASN A 30 3.90 39.92 -69.50
N SER A 31 3.47 39.00 -68.62
CA SER A 31 2.43 39.20 -67.59
C SER A 31 0.96 39.01 -67.98
N SER A 32 0.56 37.74 -68.00
CA SER A 32 -0.79 37.28 -67.69
C SER A 32 -0.73 36.37 -66.47
N LYS A 33 -1.36 36.79 -65.36
CA LYS A 33 -1.53 35.99 -64.14
C LYS A 33 -2.25 34.68 -64.46
N PRO A 34 -1.70 33.50 -64.11
CA PRO A 34 -2.47 32.27 -64.08
C PRO A 34 -3.24 32.18 -62.77
N HIS A 35 -4.49 31.72 -62.87
CA HIS A 35 -5.35 31.29 -61.78
C HIS A 35 -4.56 30.48 -60.73
N GLN A 36 -4.46 31.03 -59.52
CA GLN A 36 -4.26 30.23 -58.32
C GLN A 36 -5.53 29.42 -58.10
N THR A 37 -5.48 28.12 -58.38
CA THR A 37 -6.34 27.16 -57.67
C THR A 37 -5.85 27.12 -56.22
N ASN A 38 -6.40 28.00 -55.39
CA ASN A 38 -6.32 27.87 -53.94
C ASN A 38 -7.16 26.64 -53.56
N SER A 39 -6.54 25.45 -53.56
CA SER A 39 -7.04 24.40 -52.67
C SER A 39 -6.64 24.84 -51.27
N ASP A 40 -7.57 25.45 -50.53
CA ASP A 40 -7.43 25.61 -49.09
C ASP A 40 -7.35 24.21 -48.48
N LYS A 41 -6.13 23.67 -48.39
CA LYS A 41 -5.85 22.47 -47.59
C LYS A 41 -6.04 22.92 -46.15
N ASN A 42 -7.21 22.66 -45.57
CA ASN A 42 -7.39 22.75 -44.12
C ASN A 42 -6.36 21.81 -43.46
N VAL A 43 -5.27 22.37 -42.95
CA VAL A 43 -4.23 21.64 -42.21
C VAL A 43 -4.69 21.53 -40.77
N TYR A 44 -4.91 20.30 -40.31
CA TYR A 44 -5.18 20.02 -38.91
C TYR A 44 -3.87 20.10 -38.14
N LYS A 45 -3.76 21.10 -37.25
CA LYS A 45 -2.61 21.27 -36.37
C LYS A 45 -2.89 20.59 -35.05
N LEU A 46 -2.08 19.61 -34.69
CA LEU A 46 -2.20 18.84 -33.45
C LEU A 46 -0.98 19.09 -32.56
N ARG A 47 -1.19 19.17 -31.25
CA ARG A 47 -0.16 19.30 -30.23
C ARG A 47 0.10 17.96 -29.57
N PHE A 48 1.38 17.57 -29.47
CA PHE A 48 1.80 16.31 -28.85
C PHE A 48 2.72 16.58 -27.66
N GLY A 49 2.23 16.36 -26.44
CA GLY A 49 2.99 16.57 -25.20
C GLY A 49 3.54 15.27 -24.60
N HIS A 50 4.80 15.31 -24.15
CA HIS A 50 5.41 14.25 -23.34
C HIS A 50 6.50 14.79 -22.39
N ASN A 51 6.87 13.99 -21.39
CA ASN A 51 7.79 14.43 -20.33
C ASN A 51 9.28 14.09 -20.58
N MET A 52 9.59 13.23 -21.55
CA MET A 52 10.97 12.80 -21.85
C MET A 52 11.75 13.80 -22.72
N PRO A 53 13.10 13.76 -22.71
CA PRO A 53 13.95 14.52 -23.64
C PRO A 53 13.68 14.21 -25.10
N LYS A 54 13.90 15.22 -25.97
CA LYS A 54 13.67 15.12 -27.42
C LYS A 54 14.51 14.04 -28.10
N ASP A 55 15.73 13.83 -27.61
CA ASP A 55 16.71 12.86 -28.10
C ASP A 55 16.57 11.47 -27.45
N SER A 56 15.64 11.29 -26.50
CA SER A 56 15.30 9.97 -25.97
C SER A 56 14.63 9.08 -27.03
N ALA A 57 14.58 7.76 -26.80
CA ALA A 57 13.89 6.81 -27.67
C ALA A 57 12.43 7.23 -27.94
N MET A 58 11.69 7.66 -26.90
CA MET A 58 10.34 8.19 -27.04
C MET A 58 10.29 9.49 -27.86
N GLY A 59 11.22 10.42 -27.65
CA GLY A 59 11.27 11.67 -28.42
C GLY A 59 11.55 11.44 -29.90
N VAL A 60 12.44 10.48 -30.21
CA VAL A 60 12.72 10.02 -31.57
C VAL A 60 11.49 9.35 -32.19
N ALA A 61 10.81 8.46 -31.46
CA ALA A 61 9.60 7.81 -31.92
C ALA A 61 8.43 8.80 -32.12
N ALA A 62 8.27 9.79 -31.24
CA ALA A 62 7.28 10.87 -31.39
C ALA A 62 7.55 11.71 -32.64
N SER A 63 8.81 12.03 -32.90
CA SER A 63 9.23 12.72 -34.13
C SER A 63 8.93 11.89 -35.37
N LYS A 64 9.18 10.57 -35.31
CA LYS A 64 8.86 9.65 -36.40
C LYS A 64 7.36 9.54 -36.62
N PHE A 65 6.56 9.53 -35.57
CA PHE A 65 5.10 9.55 -35.64
C PHE A 65 4.59 10.79 -36.39
N ALA A 66 5.07 11.98 -36.02
CA ALA A 66 4.72 13.23 -36.72
C ALA A 66 5.09 13.20 -38.21
N GLU A 67 6.28 12.68 -38.54
CA GLU A 67 6.74 12.53 -39.92
C GLU A 67 5.83 11.59 -40.73
N VAL A 68 5.57 10.39 -40.22
CA VAL A 68 4.80 9.35 -40.91
C VAL A 68 3.34 9.79 -41.09
N VAL A 69 2.74 10.45 -40.09
CA VAL A 69 1.38 10.98 -40.19
C VAL A 69 1.30 12.07 -41.26
N SER A 70 2.26 13.00 -41.30
CA SER A 70 2.31 14.04 -42.34
C SER A 70 2.42 13.44 -43.74
N GLN A 71 3.27 12.42 -43.92
CA GLN A 71 3.41 11.68 -45.17
C GLN A 71 2.11 10.96 -45.57
N LYS A 72 1.55 10.12 -44.68
CA LYS A 72 0.32 9.34 -44.96
C LYS A 72 -0.90 10.23 -45.22
N THR A 73 -0.93 11.45 -44.66
CA THR A 73 -2.03 12.40 -44.87
C THR A 73 -1.76 13.44 -45.97
N ASN A 74 -0.66 13.32 -46.72
CA ASN A 74 -0.25 14.28 -47.76
C ASN A 74 -0.19 15.74 -47.26
N GLY A 75 0.29 15.91 -46.02
CA GLY A 75 0.43 17.18 -45.31
C GLY A 75 -0.88 17.78 -44.77
N LYS A 76 -1.98 17.02 -44.74
CA LYS A 76 -3.25 17.47 -44.13
C LYS A 76 -3.17 17.54 -42.60
N VAL A 77 -2.23 16.81 -41.98
CA VAL A 77 -2.00 16.86 -40.54
C VAL A 77 -0.58 17.33 -40.27
N SER A 78 -0.44 18.31 -39.37
CA SER A 78 0.83 18.81 -38.85
C SER A 78 0.85 18.61 -37.34
N ILE A 79 1.89 17.97 -36.82
CA ILE A 79 2.01 17.67 -35.39
C ILE A 79 3.18 18.47 -34.81
N GLU A 80 2.89 19.29 -33.81
CA GLU A 80 3.87 20.05 -33.03
C GLU A 80 4.15 19.30 -31.72
N ILE A 81 5.41 18.92 -31.50
CA ILE A 81 5.82 18.10 -30.36
C ILE A 81 6.40 19.01 -29.27
N TYR A 82 5.92 18.82 -28.05
CA TYR A 82 6.33 19.51 -26.83
C TYR A 82 6.96 18.49 -25.86
N PRO A 83 8.28 18.26 -25.92
CA PRO A 83 9.01 17.35 -25.03
C PRO A 83 9.23 17.98 -23.65
N ASN A 84 9.96 17.29 -22.76
CA ASN A 84 10.46 17.86 -21.48
C ASN A 84 9.42 18.56 -20.59
N GLN A 85 8.15 18.15 -20.63
CA GLN A 85 7.08 18.82 -19.87
C GLN A 85 6.92 20.32 -20.24
N GLU A 86 7.21 20.70 -21.50
CA GLU A 86 7.10 22.10 -21.98
C GLU A 86 5.70 22.70 -21.82
N LEU A 87 4.65 21.86 -21.83
CA LEU A 87 3.26 22.27 -21.61
C LEU A 87 2.81 22.19 -20.13
N GLY A 88 3.73 21.84 -19.22
CA GLY A 88 3.46 21.58 -17.81
C GLY A 88 3.73 20.13 -17.41
N ASN A 89 3.64 19.87 -16.11
CA ASN A 89 3.84 18.51 -15.58
C ASN A 89 2.79 17.52 -16.11
N ASP A 90 3.01 16.22 -15.88
CA ASP A 90 2.13 15.15 -16.40
C ASP A 90 0.66 15.33 -16.00
N HIS A 91 0.37 15.77 -14.77
CA HIS A 91 -1.03 15.99 -14.34
C HIS A 91 -1.68 17.11 -15.16
N LYS A 92 -0.95 18.20 -15.40
CA LYS A 92 -1.43 19.31 -16.21
C LYS A 92 -1.66 18.90 -17.66
N MET A 93 -0.74 18.13 -18.25
CA MET A 93 -0.89 17.62 -19.62
C MET A 93 -2.08 16.64 -19.74
N ILE A 94 -2.30 15.79 -18.73
CA ILE A 94 -3.48 14.91 -18.65
C ILE A 94 -4.77 15.75 -18.60
N GLU A 95 -4.86 16.74 -17.72
CA GLU A 95 -6.01 17.67 -17.65
C GLU A 95 -6.25 18.39 -18.97
N MET A 96 -5.19 18.87 -19.62
CA MET A 96 -5.28 19.51 -20.94
C MET A 96 -5.80 18.54 -22.00
N ALA A 97 -5.37 17.28 -21.98
CA ALA A 97 -5.84 16.27 -22.93
C ALA A 97 -7.33 15.93 -22.72
N VAL A 98 -7.75 15.73 -21.47
CA VAL A 98 -9.18 15.57 -21.10
C VAL A 98 -10.01 16.80 -21.52
N GLY A 99 -9.44 17.99 -21.31
CA GLY A 99 -10.03 19.28 -21.67
C GLY A 99 -10.20 19.48 -23.18
N GLY A 100 -9.38 18.82 -24.01
CA GLY A 100 -9.29 19.05 -25.45
C GLY A 100 -8.34 20.20 -25.82
N ASP A 101 -7.54 20.67 -24.87
CA ASP A 101 -6.47 21.61 -25.12
C ASP A 101 -5.25 20.86 -25.70
N LEU A 102 -4.89 19.71 -25.16
CA LEU A 102 -3.81 18.88 -25.71
C LEU A 102 -4.37 17.76 -26.59
N ASP A 103 -3.88 17.64 -27.83
CA ASP A 103 -4.45 16.71 -28.81
C ASP A 103 -3.95 15.27 -28.64
N ILE A 104 -2.66 15.13 -28.36
CA ILE A 104 -1.94 13.86 -28.24
C ILE A 104 -1.12 13.89 -26.95
N LEU A 105 -1.28 12.85 -26.15
CA LEU A 105 -0.61 12.70 -24.87
C LEU A 105 0.17 11.37 -24.83
N LEU A 106 1.41 11.45 -24.38
CA LEU A 106 2.22 10.30 -23.99
C LEU A 106 2.67 10.50 -22.54
N SER A 107 2.07 9.76 -21.61
CA SER A 107 2.29 9.92 -20.16
C SER A 107 2.51 8.57 -19.45
N PRO A 108 3.32 8.51 -18.37
CA PRO A 108 3.58 7.25 -17.68
C PRO A 108 2.31 6.65 -17.07
N THR A 109 2.19 5.32 -17.09
CA THR A 109 1.07 4.59 -16.47
C THR A 109 0.88 4.95 -14.99
N ALA A 110 1.98 5.09 -14.23
CA ALA A 110 1.97 5.56 -12.85
C ALA A 110 1.26 6.91 -12.64
N LYS A 111 1.34 7.83 -13.60
CA LYS A 111 0.72 9.17 -13.55
C LYS A 111 -0.72 9.15 -14.05
N MET A 112 -1.02 8.28 -15.00
CA MET A 112 -2.38 8.04 -15.48
C MET A 112 -3.30 7.49 -14.37
N SER A 113 -2.72 6.93 -13.29
CA SER A 113 -3.44 6.52 -12.09
C SER A 113 -4.26 7.62 -11.41
N ALA A 114 -3.92 8.90 -11.65
CA ALA A 114 -4.69 10.04 -11.16
C ALA A 114 -6.07 10.18 -11.84
N VAL A 115 -6.23 9.61 -13.04
CA VAL A 115 -7.49 9.57 -13.79
C VAL A 115 -8.13 8.19 -13.69
N LEU A 116 -7.35 7.14 -13.95
CA LEU A 116 -7.79 5.76 -13.88
C LEU A 116 -6.86 4.96 -12.97
N PRO A 117 -7.23 4.73 -11.69
CA PRO A 117 -6.37 4.05 -10.71
C PRO A 117 -5.82 2.69 -11.18
N ALA A 118 -6.57 1.96 -12.03
CA ALA A 118 -6.17 0.68 -12.61
C ALA A 118 -4.91 0.76 -13.49
N MET A 119 -4.52 1.95 -13.97
CA MET A 119 -3.28 2.16 -14.72
C MET A 119 -2.01 1.82 -13.92
N GLN A 120 -2.09 1.64 -12.60
CA GLN A 120 -0.99 1.14 -11.77
C GLN A 120 -0.65 -0.35 -12.04
N TYR A 121 -1.38 -1.03 -12.92
CA TYR A 121 -1.18 -2.44 -13.25
C TYR A 121 0.28 -2.83 -13.55
N SER A 122 0.99 -2.06 -14.37
CA SER A 122 2.38 -2.38 -14.72
C SER A 122 3.39 -2.08 -13.59
N ASP A 123 2.98 -1.28 -12.61
CA ASP A 123 3.78 -0.90 -11.45
C ASP A 123 3.75 -1.95 -10.33
N ILE A 124 2.95 -3.02 -10.44
CA ILE A 124 2.92 -4.09 -9.44
C ILE A 124 4.34 -4.67 -9.27
N PRO A 125 4.91 -4.61 -8.06
CA PRO A 125 6.28 -5.07 -7.83
C PRO A 125 6.46 -6.54 -8.18
N PHE A 126 7.45 -6.82 -9.02
CA PHE A 126 7.89 -8.16 -9.44
C PHE A 126 6.79 -9.02 -10.09
N LEU A 127 5.73 -8.41 -10.63
CA LEU A 127 4.67 -9.15 -11.32
C LEU A 127 5.19 -9.80 -12.61
N PHE A 128 5.98 -9.06 -13.40
CA PHE A 128 6.51 -9.53 -14.68
C PHE A 128 7.95 -10.02 -14.53
N PRO A 129 8.24 -11.30 -14.79
CA PRO A 129 9.61 -11.82 -14.76
C PRO A 129 10.50 -11.19 -15.85
N HIS A 130 9.93 -10.95 -17.04
CA HIS A 130 10.65 -10.38 -18.18
C HIS A 130 9.85 -9.29 -18.90
N LYS A 131 10.53 -8.53 -19.74
CA LYS A 131 9.97 -7.37 -20.45
C LYS A 131 8.92 -7.81 -21.47
N GLU A 132 9.16 -8.96 -22.09
CA GLU A 132 8.26 -9.61 -23.04
C GLU A 132 6.94 -10.03 -22.39
N ASP A 133 6.93 -10.35 -21.09
CA ASP A 133 5.71 -10.66 -20.35
C ASP A 133 4.87 -9.42 -20.10
N ALA A 134 5.53 -8.30 -19.73
CA ALA A 134 4.85 -7.02 -19.62
C ALA A 134 4.25 -6.59 -20.98
N TYR A 135 5.00 -6.75 -22.07
CA TYR A 135 4.51 -6.48 -23.43
C TYR A 135 3.32 -7.38 -23.80
N ALA A 136 3.41 -8.69 -23.57
CA ALA A 136 2.33 -9.61 -23.89
C ALA A 136 1.03 -9.23 -23.18
N MET A 137 1.10 -8.79 -21.93
CA MET A 137 -0.10 -8.39 -21.18
C MET A 137 -0.61 -7.00 -21.55
N LEU A 138 0.28 -6.02 -21.75
CA LEU A 138 -0.09 -4.66 -22.15
C LEU A 138 -0.62 -4.59 -23.60
N ASP A 139 -0.21 -5.50 -24.48
CA ASP A 139 -0.71 -5.57 -25.85
C ASP A 139 -1.91 -6.53 -25.99
N GLY A 140 -2.12 -7.39 -24.99
CA GLY A 140 -3.21 -8.36 -24.92
C GLY A 140 -4.49 -7.80 -24.30
N GLU A 141 -5.37 -8.72 -23.88
CA GLU A 141 -6.65 -8.36 -23.26
C GLU A 141 -6.49 -7.47 -22.00
N PRO A 142 -5.54 -7.72 -21.07
CA PRO A 142 -5.37 -6.86 -19.90
C PRO A 142 -5.13 -5.38 -20.27
N GLY A 143 -4.20 -5.12 -21.18
CA GLY A 143 -3.92 -3.76 -21.65
C GLY A 143 -5.06 -3.15 -22.46
N LYS A 144 -5.77 -3.96 -23.25
CA LYS A 144 -6.96 -3.49 -23.99
C LYS A 144 -8.05 -2.99 -23.02
N LEU A 145 -8.36 -3.73 -21.96
CA LEU A 145 -9.35 -3.33 -20.95
C LEU A 145 -8.98 -1.98 -20.31
N LEU A 146 -7.70 -1.82 -19.94
CA LEU A 146 -7.18 -0.56 -19.41
C LEU A 146 -7.33 0.61 -20.38
N LEU A 147 -6.96 0.42 -21.66
CA LEU A 147 -7.06 1.47 -22.68
C LEU A 147 -8.52 1.85 -23.01
N ASP A 148 -9.42 0.85 -23.03
CA ASP A 148 -10.84 1.06 -23.32
C ASP A 148 -11.52 1.88 -22.21
N GLU A 149 -11.13 1.68 -20.94
CA GLU A 149 -11.70 2.39 -19.80
C GLU A 149 -11.38 3.90 -19.80
N LEU A 150 -10.23 4.31 -20.38
CA LEU A 150 -9.87 5.72 -20.54
C LEU A 150 -10.92 6.55 -21.30
N ASN A 151 -11.69 5.91 -22.18
CA ASN A 151 -12.73 6.58 -22.97
C ASN A 151 -13.76 7.28 -22.08
N GLN A 152 -14.06 6.70 -20.91
CA GLN A 152 -15.01 7.27 -19.93
C GLN A 152 -14.52 8.60 -19.36
N TYR A 153 -13.21 8.83 -19.39
CA TYR A 153 -12.55 10.03 -18.91
C TYR A 153 -12.18 11.02 -20.03
N GLY A 154 -12.66 10.79 -21.26
CA GLY A 154 -12.43 11.68 -22.39
C GLY A 154 -11.07 11.51 -23.07
N LEU A 155 -10.38 10.39 -22.83
CA LEU A 155 -9.13 10.02 -23.48
C LEU A 155 -9.30 8.74 -24.29
N ILE A 156 -8.87 8.74 -25.55
CA ILE A 156 -8.89 7.55 -26.41
C ILE A 156 -7.53 6.87 -26.30
N GLY A 157 -7.43 5.82 -25.47
CA GLY A 157 -6.22 5.01 -25.33
C GLY A 157 -5.91 4.18 -26.58
N ILE A 158 -4.68 4.21 -27.07
CA ILE A 158 -4.31 3.56 -28.35
C ILE A 158 -3.36 2.40 -28.19
N THR A 159 -2.27 2.61 -27.44
CA THR A 159 -1.19 1.64 -27.26
C THR A 159 -0.33 2.03 -26.06
N PHE A 160 0.46 1.09 -25.58
CA PHE A 160 1.49 1.33 -24.57
C PHE A 160 2.87 1.40 -25.23
N TRP A 161 3.56 2.52 -25.10
CA TRP A 161 4.98 2.60 -25.43
C TRP A 161 5.82 2.16 -24.23
N GLY A 162 7.02 1.64 -24.51
CA GLY A 162 7.91 1.16 -23.46
C GLY A 162 8.62 2.30 -22.76
N ASN A 163 9.10 2.09 -21.53
CA ASN A 163 10.22 2.87 -20.97
C ASN A 163 11.25 1.89 -20.41
N GLY A 164 10.77 0.91 -19.62
CA GLY A 164 11.56 -0.22 -19.18
C GLY A 164 11.26 -0.61 -17.75
N PHE A 165 11.99 -1.60 -17.25
CA PHE A 165 11.98 -1.92 -15.83
C PHE A 165 12.62 -0.79 -15.02
N LYS A 166 12.00 -0.48 -13.88
CA LYS A 166 12.50 0.48 -12.90
C LYS A 166 13.67 -0.11 -12.12
N GLN A 167 14.65 0.75 -11.85
CA GLN A 167 15.87 0.46 -11.11
C GLN A 167 15.95 1.37 -9.89
N PHE A 168 16.50 0.89 -8.78
CA PHE A 168 16.78 1.76 -7.64
C PHE A 168 18.07 2.54 -7.87
N THR A 169 18.14 3.78 -7.41
CA THR A 169 19.41 4.49 -7.26
C THR A 169 19.51 5.11 -5.88
N ALA A 170 20.72 5.19 -5.36
CA ALA A 170 21.03 5.85 -4.10
C ALA A 170 22.51 6.27 -4.04
N ASN A 171 22.89 6.91 -2.93
CA ASN A 171 24.30 7.14 -2.59
C ASN A 171 24.89 6.09 -1.64
N ARG A 172 24.33 4.88 -1.67
CA ARG A 172 24.71 3.71 -0.89
C ARG A 172 24.30 2.45 -1.65
N GLU A 173 24.87 1.30 -1.27
CA GLU A 173 24.41 0.01 -1.78
C GLU A 173 23.04 -0.36 -1.20
N ILE A 174 22.27 -1.12 -1.97
CA ILE A 174 20.94 -1.61 -1.57
C ILE A 174 20.89 -3.09 -1.98
N HIS A 175 20.83 -3.98 -0.99
CA HIS A 175 20.80 -5.43 -1.16
C HIS A 175 19.53 -6.05 -0.56
N SER A 176 18.77 -5.29 0.23
CA SER A 176 17.59 -5.77 0.91
C SER A 176 16.58 -4.65 1.17
N PRO A 177 15.29 -4.98 1.41
CA PRO A 177 14.31 -3.99 1.83
C PRO A 177 14.77 -3.16 3.03
N GLY A 178 15.49 -3.78 3.98
CA GLY A 178 16.00 -3.10 5.18
C GLY A 178 16.96 -1.94 4.91
N ASP A 179 17.59 -1.89 3.73
CA ASP A 179 18.48 -0.79 3.34
C ASP A 179 17.72 0.50 3.03
N PHE A 180 16.39 0.43 2.85
CA PHE A 180 15.51 1.59 2.75
C PHE A 180 15.04 2.13 4.10
N LYS A 181 15.35 1.48 5.23
CA LYS A 181 14.85 1.90 6.54
C LYS A 181 15.19 3.36 6.84
N ASN A 182 14.15 4.18 7.06
CA ASN A 182 14.24 5.63 7.28
C ASN A 182 14.89 6.44 6.14
N VAL A 183 15.01 5.85 4.94
CA VAL A 183 15.54 6.55 3.76
C VAL A 183 14.42 7.36 3.12
N ASN A 184 14.67 8.65 2.86
CA ASN A 184 13.76 9.47 2.07
C ASN A 184 13.89 9.09 0.59
N VAL A 185 12.88 8.40 0.05
CA VAL A 185 12.88 7.93 -1.35
C VAL A 185 11.98 8.82 -2.18
N ARG A 186 12.50 9.44 -3.24
CA ARG A 186 11.64 10.11 -4.21
C ARG A 186 10.83 9.08 -4.97
N VAL A 187 9.52 9.28 -5.03
CA VAL A 187 8.59 8.46 -5.80
C VAL A 187 7.77 9.32 -6.78
N MET A 188 7.23 8.69 -7.82
CA MET A 188 6.13 9.29 -8.57
C MET A 188 4.89 9.40 -7.67
N LYS A 189 4.01 10.37 -7.98
CA LYS A 189 2.67 10.47 -7.36
C LYS A 189 1.83 9.25 -7.77
N SER A 190 1.99 8.15 -7.04
CA SER A 190 1.30 6.87 -7.22
C SER A 190 1.13 6.23 -5.84
N PRO A 191 -0.11 5.94 -5.40
CA PRO A 191 -0.37 5.23 -4.15
C PRO A 191 0.40 3.91 -4.03
N MET A 192 0.45 3.11 -5.09
CA MET A 192 1.13 1.81 -5.09
C MET A 192 2.64 1.95 -4.84
N ILE A 193 3.29 2.90 -5.50
CA ILE A 193 4.74 3.11 -5.34
C ILE A 193 5.05 3.67 -3.93
N MET A 194 4.18 4.51 -3.37
CA MET A 194 4.31 4.92 -1.98
C MET A 194 4.22 3.71 -1.04
N ASP A 195 3.26 2.80 -1.27
CA ASP A 195 3.14 1.59 -0.46
C ASP A 195 4.34 0.65 -0.63
N GLN A 196 4.90 0.51 -1.83
CA GLN A 196 6.13 -0.24 -2.11
C GLN A 196 7.26 0.15 -1.16
N PHE A 197 7.59 1.44 -1.08
CA PHE A 197 8.67 1.87 -0.21
C PHE A 197 8.30 1.87 1.27
N ARG A 198 7.03 2.01 1.64
CA ARG A 198 6.59 1.82 3.04
C ARG A 198 6.76 0.38 3.50
N GLU A 199 6.45 -0.60 2.65
CA GLU A 199 6.69 -2.03 2.92
C GLU A 199 8.20 -2.33 3.06
N PHE A 200 9.04 -1.54 2.40
CA PHE A 200 10.50 -1.58 2.60
C PHE A 200 10.98 -0.74 3.80
N ASN A 201 10.08 -0.21 4.63
CA ASN A 201 10.36 0.71 5.76
C ASN A 201 11.06 2.03 5.36
N GLY A 202 10.97 2.42 4.09
CA GLY A 202 11.38 3.73 3.59
C GLY A 202 10.33 4.82 3.78
N ASN A 203 10.76 6.06 3.58
CA ASN A 203 9.91 7.24 3.63
C ASN A 203 9.70 7.78 2.19
N PRO A 204 8.65 7.34 1.47
CA PRO A 204 8.39 7.82 0.12
C PRO A 204 7.93 9.28 0.12
N ILE A 205 8.58 10.11 -0.71
CA ILE A 205 8.24 11.53 -0.89
C ILE A 205 7.86 11.74 -2.37
N PRO A 206 6.61 12.11 -2.67
CA PRO A 206 6.21 12.36 -4.04
C PRO A 206 6.79 13.69 -4.54
N ILE A 207 7.72 13.63 -5.51
CA ILE A 207 8.35 14.81 -6.11
C ILE A 207 8.19 14.76 -7.63
N ASP A 208 7.95 15.91 -8.26
CA ASP A 208 7.79 15.99 -9.71
C ASP A 208 9.05 15.56 -10.46
N PHE A 209 8.89 15.10 -11.71
CA PHE A 209 9.99 14.53 -12.48
C PHE A 209 11.09 15.55 -12.78
N ALA A 210 10.73 16.76 -13.20
CA ALA A 210 11.69 17.84 -13.46
C ALA A 210 12.44 18.31 -12.19
N GLU A 211 11.80 18.20 -11.02
CA GLU A 211 12.36 18.62 -9.73
C GLU A 211 13.28 17.56 -9.10
N THR A 212 13.26 16.32 -9.62
CA THR A 212 13.91 15.17 -8.98
C THR A 212 15.42 15.32 -8.92
N TYR A 213 16.07 15.81 -9.98
CA TYR A 213 17.53 16.02 -9.97
C TYR A 213 17.94 16.98 -8.85
N LYS A 214 17.21 18.10 -8.72
CA LYS A 214 17.48 19.10 -7.67
C LYS A 214 17.25 18.51 -6.29
N ALA A 215 16.17 17.77 -6.08
CA ALA A 215 15.86 17.14 -4.80
C ALA A 215 16.92 16.11 -4.36
N LEU A 216 17.48 15.33 -5.30
CA LEU A 216 18.58 14.41 -5.04
C LEU A 216 19.89 15.16 -4.75
N LYS A 217 20.21 16.18 -5.57
CA LYS A 217 21.41 17.01 -5.40
C LYS A 217 21.44 17.74 -4.05
N ASP A 218 20.30 18.32 -3.67
CA ASP A 218 20.13 19.05 -2.42
C ASP A 218 19.86 18.13 -1.22
N LYS A 219 19.82 16.80 -1.45
CA LYS A 219 19.60 15.75 -0.44
C LYS A 219 18.26 15.89 0.33
N VAL A 220 17.24 16.45 -0.31
CA VAL A 220 15.85 16.38 0.19
C VAL A 220 15.38 14.92 0.23
N VAL A 221 15.81 14.16 -0.78
CA VAL A 221 15.68 12.70 -0.87
C VAL A 221 17.05 12.08 -1.14
N GLU A 222 17.23 10.83 -0.74
CA GLU A 222 18.51 10.12 -0.81
C GLU A 222 18.52 9.02 -1.88
N ALA A 223 17.33 8.55 -2.27
CA ALA A 223 17.14 7.48 -3.25
C ALA A 223 15.95 7.77 -4.16
N GLN A 224 15.85 7.05 -5.27
CA GLN A 224 14.70 7.09 -6.19
C GLN A 224 14.59 5.78 -6.99
N GLU A 225 13.48 5.62 -7.71
CA GLU A 225 13.31 4.58 -8.73
C GLU A 225 12.97 5.17 -10.10
N ASN A 226 13.57 4.64 -11.17
CA ASN A 226 13.22 4.94 -12.56
C ASN A 226 13.84 3.91 -13.53
N PRO A 227 13.34 3.82 -14.77
CA PRO A 227 14.02 3.06 -15.83
C PRO A 227 15.37 3.69 -16.22
N ILE A 228 16.25 2.89 -16.82
CA ILE A 228 17.61 3.29 -17.24
C ILE A 228 17.59 4.51 -18.16
N ALA A 229 16.67 4.56 -19.12
CA ALA A 229 16.54 5.69 -20.04
C ALA A 229 16.24 7.01 -19.31
N ALA A 230 15.40 6.97 -18.27
CA ALA A 230 15.08 8.14 -17.45
C ALA A 230 16.23 8.54 -16.52
N ILE A 231 16.93 7.58 -15.89
CA ILE A 231 18.10 7.86 -15.04
C ILE A 231 19.20 8.56 -15.85
N TYR A 232 19.42 8.13 -17.10
CA TYR A 232 20.38 8.79 -17.98
C TYR A 232 19.87 10.14 -18.49
N GLY A 233 18.69 10.18 -19.11
CA GLY A 233 18.16 11.38 -19.77
C GLY A 233 17.94 12.55 -18.83
N MET A 234 17.55 12.28 -17.58
CA MET A 234 17.39 13.30 -16.54
C MET A 234 18.64 13.52 -15.69
N LYS A 235 19.75 12.87 -16.05
CA LYS A 235 21.06 13.03 -15.39
C LYS A 235 21.07 12.65 -13.91
N PHE A 236 20.16 11.81 -13.45
CA PHE A 236 20.13 11.39 -12.03
C PHE A 236 21.43 10.66 -11.63
N HIS A 237 22.08 9.96 -12.56
CA HIS A 237 23.38 9.32 -12.37
C HIS A 237 24.51 10.29 -11.98
N GLU A 238 24.42 11.59 -12.29
CA GLU A 238 25.43 12.58 -11.87
C GLU A 238 25.39 12.87 -10.35
N VAL A 239 24.26 12.57 -9.70
CA VAL A 239 24.01 12.86 -8.27
C VAL A 239 23.65 11.61 -7.46
N GLN A 240 23.75 10.43 -8.09
CA GLN A 240 23.46 9.12 -7.52
C GLN A 240 24.59 8.15 -7.87
N THR A 241 25.40 7.83 -6.87
CA THR A 241 26.64 7.04 -7.05
C THR A 241 26.41 5.56 -7.28
N HIS A 242 25.24 5.01 -6.95
CA HIS A 242 24.92 3.59 -7.10
C HIS A 242 23.60 3.43 -7.88
N ILE A 243 23.62 2.60 -8.92
CA ILE A 243 22.47 2.18 -9.71
C ILE A 243 22.32 0.67 -9.48
N ILE A 244 21.22 0.28 -8.85
CA ILE A 244 20.92 -1.10 -8.50
C ILE A 244 19.90 -1.63 -9.52
N ILE A 245 20.37 -2.54 -10.37
CA ILE A 245 19.56 -3.27 -11.34
C ILE A 245 18.68 -4.26 -10.58
N SER A 246 17.51 -3.77 -10.21
CA SER A 246 16.50 -4.44 -9.41
C SER A 246 15.39 -5.07 -10.24
N ASN A 247 15.14 -4.52 -11.44
CA ASN A 247 14.03 -4.89 -12.32
C ASN A 247 12.68 -5.05 -11.60
N HIS A 248 12.41 -4.20 -10.61
CA HIS A 248 11.38 -4.49 -9.61
C HIS A 248 9.95 -4.19 -10.09
N ALA A 249 9.75 -3.40 -11.14
CA ALA A 249 8.43 -3.13 -11.72
C ALA A 249 8.58 -2.49 -13.11
N TYR A 250 7.57 -2.59 -13.97
CA TYR A 250 7.63 -2.11 -15.35
C TYR A 250 6.93 -0.77 -15.53
N LEU A 251 7.65 0.24 -16.03
CA LEU A 251 7.06 1.53 -16.37
C LEU A 251 6.74 1.59 -17.86
N ALA A 252 5.44 1.60 -18.18
CA ALA A 252 4.92 1.84 -19.53
C ALA A 252 4.43 3.28 -19.67
N TYR A 253 4.19 3.71 -20.91
CA TYR A 253 3.59 5.00 -21.24
C TYR A 253 2.33 4.81 -22.07
N VAL A 254 1.26 5.48 -21.70
CA VAL A 254 0.00 5.47 -22.43
C VAL A 254 0.08 6.48 -23.56
N PHE A 255 0.00 6.02 -24.81
CA PHE A 255 -0.23 6.87 -25.98
C PHE A 255 -1.74 7.02 -26.17
N CYS A 256 -2.26 8.23 -26.02
CA CYS A 256 -3.69 8.51 -26.18
C CYS A 256 -3.97 9.83 -26.90
N PHE A 257 -5.16 9.92 -27.47
CA PHE A 257 -5.70 11.16 -28.04
C PHE A 257 -6.74 11.77 -27.11
N SER A 258 -6.86 13.10 -27.11
CA SER A 258 -8.07 13.72 -26.58
C SER A 258 -9.28 13.28 -27.39
N LYS A 259 -10.32 12.78 -26.72
CA LYS A 259 -11.57 12.41 -27.38
C LYS A 259 -12.18 13.61 -28.13
N LYS A 260 -12.15 14.80 -27.53
CA LYS A 260 -12.70 16.03 -28.12
C LYS A 260 -11.97 16.44 -29.40
N THR A 261 -10.67 16.18 -29.49
CA THR A 261 -9.91 16.42 -30.71
C THR A 261 -10.23 15.36 -31.74
N LEU A 262 -10.11 14.09 -31.37
CA LEU A 262 -10.25 12.98 -32.32
C LEU A 262 -11.63 12.96 -32.98
N ASP A 263 -12.70 13.21 -32.21
CA ASP A 263 -14.09 13.27 -32.69
C ASP A 263 -14.31 14.36 -33.77
N LYS A 264 -13.49 15.41 -33.80
CA LYS A 264 -13.58 16.50 -34.80
C LYS A 264 -12.84 16.20 -36.10
N LEU A 265 -11.96 15.20 -36.10
CA LEU A 265 -11.16 14.86 -37.26
C LEU A 265 -11.96 13.97 -38.23
N PRO A 266 -11.74 14.08 -39.55
CA PRO A 266 -12.29 13.13 -40.52
C PRO A 266 -11.91 11.67 -40.21
N PRO A 267 -12.79 10.69 -40.47
CA PRO A 267 -12.53 9.27 -40.16
C PRO A 267 -11.24 8.70 -40.78
N ASP A 268 -10.86 9.13 -41.98
CA ASP A 268 -9.61 8.73 -42.64
C ASP A 268 -8.37 9.24 -41.89
N ILE A 269 -8.44 10.47 -41.35
CA ILE A 269 -7.38 11.04 -40.52
C ILE A 269 -7.33 10.36 -39.15
N GLN A 270 -8.48 10.12 -38.50
CA GLN A 270 -8.54 9.38 -37.24
C GLN A 270 -7.88 8.00 -37.40
N GLN A 271 -8.27 7.25 -38.43
CA GLN A 271 -7.71 5.92 -38.67
C GLN A 271 -6.20 5.98 -38.94
N THR A 272 -5.73 6.97 -39.70
CA THR A 272 -4.29 7.15 -39.97
C THR A 272 -3.51 7.40 -38.68
N LEU A 273 -4.01 8.27 -37.81
CA LEU A 273 -3.40 8.58 -36.51
C LEU A 273 -3.33 7.32 -35.61
N ILE A 274 -4.45 6.60 -35.49
CA ILE A 274 -4.57 5.41 -34.64
C ILE A 274 -3.64 4.29 -35.15
N THR A 275 -3.70 3.96 -36.44
CA THR A 275 -2.89 2.88 -37.00
C THR A 275 -1.41 3.19 -36.93
N THR A 276 -0.99 4.44 -37.22
CA THR A 276 0.43 4.81 -37.15
C THR A 276 0.98 4.78 -35.73
N ALA A 277 0.20 5.15 -34.71
CA ALA A 277 0.65 5.03 -33.32
C ALA A 277 0.88 3.56 -32.92
N LYS A 278 -0.01 2.65 -33.35
CA LYS A 278 0.15 1.20 -33.13
C LYS A 278 1.36 0.63 -33.88
N GLU A 279 1.52 0.95 -35.17
CA GLU A 279 2.65 0.50 -35.99
C GLU A 279 4.01 0.89 -35.39
N LEU A 280 4.13 2.10 -34.84
CA LEU A 280 5.38 2.61 -34.27
C LEU A 280 5.70 2.10 -32.85
N THR A 281 4.77 1.38 -32.21
CA THR A 281 5.00 0.82 -30.86
C THR A 281 6.21 -0.11 -30.83
N ASN A 282 6.33 -1.01 -31.82
CA ASN A 282 7.46 -1.95 -31.89
C ASN A 282 8.78 -1.24 -32.20
N PHE A 283 8.73 -0.22 -33.07
CA PHE A 283 9.91 0.60 -33.38
C PHE A 283 10.44 1.31 -32.13
N GLU A 284 9.54 1.90 -31.35
CA GLU A 284 9.89 2.59 -30.10
C GLU A 284 10.51 1.64 -29.07
N ARG A 285 9.88 0.49 -28.82
CA ARG A 285 10.39 -0.51 -27.87
C ARG A 285 11.75 -1.05 -28.28
N GLN A 286 11.97 -1.29 -29.57
CA GLN A 286 13.28 -1.72 -30.09
C GLN A 286 14.36 -0.67 -29.86
N LEU A 287 14.04 0.63 -30.01
CA LEU A 287 15.00 1.71 -29.71
C LEU A 287 15.38 1.75 -28.23
N ILE A 288 14.43 1.48 -27.32
CA ILE A 288 14.72 1.38 -25.89
C ILE A 288 15.67 0.21 -25.64
N ASP A 289 15.29 -0.98 -26.13
CA ASP A 289 16.00 -2.21 -25.85
C ASP A 289 17.42 -2.19 -26.42
N SER A 290 17.63 -1.59 -27.60
CA SER A 290 18.96 -1.46 -28.20
C SER A 290 19.87 -0.49 -27.46
N ASN A 291 19.32 0.47 -26.72
CA ASN A 291 20.09 1.54 -26.09
C ASN A 291 20.46 1.23 -24.63
N GLU A 292 19.73 0.34 -23.95
CA GLU A 292 19.83 0.12 -22.51
C GLU A 292 21.27 -0.22 -22.04
N ALA A 293 21.94 -1.15 -22.73
CA ALA A 293 23.31 -1.54 -22.40
C ALA A 293 24.34 -0.41 -22.61
N ASP A 294 24.18 0.38 -23.66
CA ASP A 294 25.04 1.55 -23.93
C ASP A 294 24.84 2.65 -22.88
N LEU A 295 23.59 2.89 -22.46
CA LEU A 295 23.28 3.84 -21.39
C LEU A 295 23.88 3.41 -20.05
N LEU A 296 23.78 2.13 -19.67
CA LEU A 296 24.44 1.61 -18.47
C LEU A 296 25.95 1.81 -18.52
N LYS A 297 26.58 1.53 -19.67
CA LYS A 297 28.00 1.75 -19.87
C LYS A 297 28.36 3.23 -19.71
N LYS A 298 27.61 4.14 -20.34
CA LYS A 298 27.82 5.60 -20.21
C LYS A 298 27.72 6.07 -18.76
N MET A 299 26.76 5.55 -18.00
CA MET A 299 26.62 5.88 -16.57
C MET A 299 27.79 5.32 -15.75
N ALA A 300 28.26 4.10 -16.05
CA ALA A 300 29.45 3.55 -15.41
C ALA A 300 30.72 4.36 -15.71
N ASP A 301 30.90 4.75 -16.98
CA ASP A 301 32.01 5.59 -17.44
C ASP A 301 31.97 6.99 -16.79
N SER A 302 30.79 7.47 -16.39
CA SER A 302 30.61 8.72 -15.63
C SER A 302 30.85 8.58 -14.11
N GLY A 303 31.19 7.37 -13.65
CA GLY A 303 31.57 7.09 -12.26
C GLY A 303 30.49 6.46 -11.39
N ALA A 304 29.29 6.17 -11.92
CA ALA A 304 28.26 5.45 -11.18
C ALA A 304 28.60 3.96 -11.07
N LYS A 305 28.34 3.34 -9.91
CA LYS A 305 28.47 1.89 -9.74
C LYS A 305 27.18 1.20 -10.17
N ILE A 306 27.29 0.25 -11.09
CA ILE A 306 26.17 -0.61 -11.49
C ILE A 306 26.22 -1.90 -10.66
N LEU A 307 25.21 -2.12 -9.84
CA LEU A 307 25.04 -3.29 -8.99
C LEU A 307 23.84 -4.11 -9.46
N TYR A 308 23.88 -5.42 -9.29
CA TYR A 308 22.77 -6.31 -9.66
C TYR A 308 22.29 -7.04 -8.42
N LEU A 309 20.97 -7.09 -8.22
CA LEU A 309 20.41 -7.96 -7.20
C LEU A 309 20.62 -9.42 -7.60
N ASN A 310 21.15 -10.24 -6.70
CA ASN A 310 21.13 -11.69 -6.87
C ASN A 310 19.74 -12.28 -6.57
N ASP A 311 19.55 -13.57 -6.82
CA ASP A 311 18.27 -14.25 -6.62
C ASP A 311 17.74 -14.15 -5.19
N ASN A 312 18.63 -14.25 -4.18
CA ASN A 312 18.23 -14.18 -2.78
C ASN A 312 17.84 -12.76 -2.37
N GLU A 313 18.52 -11.75 -2.90
CA GLU A 313 18.16 -10.33 -2.74
C GLU A 313 16.82 -10.03 -3.40
N THR A 314 16.64 -10.46 -4.65
CA THR A 314 15.38 -10.33 -5.39
C THR A 314 14.21 -10.97 -4.64
N LYS A 315 14.39 -12.20 -4.14
CA LYS A 315 13.37 -12.89 -3.32
C LYS A 315 13.02 -12.11 -2.05
N ARG A 316 13.99 -11.45 -1.40
CA ARG A 316 13.71 -10.61 -0.22
C ARG A 316 12.80 -9.43 -0.57
N PHE A 317 13.02 -8.77 -1.71
CA PHE A 317 12.14 -7.70 -2.18
C PHE A 317 10.77 -8.20 -2.62
N GLN A 318 10.70 -9.34 -3.33
CA GLN A 318 9.45 -9.98 -3.72
C GLN A 318 8.59 -10.31 -2.49
N LEU A 319 9.19 -10.91 -1.46
CA LEU A 319 8.50 -11.26 -0.23
C LEU A 319 7.99 -10.00 0.50
N ALA A 320 8.81 -8.96 0.60
CA ALA A 320 8.44 -7.72 1.29
C ALA A 320 7.33 -6.94 0.56
N SER A 321 7.28 -7.00 -0.77
CA SER A 321 6.28 -6.28 -1.58
C SER A 321 5.05 -7.11 -1.94
N LYS A 322 5.00 -8.38 -1.54
CA LYS A 322 3.97 -9.33 -1.98
C LYS A 322 2.53 -8.91 -1.66
N SER A 323 2.33 -8.23 -0.52
CA SER A 323 1.03 -7.71 -0.08
C SER A 323 0.42 -6.70 -1.07
N ILE A 324 1.26 -6.02 -1.85
CA ILE A 324 0.85 -4.94 -2.76
C ILE A 324 -0.02 -5.49 -3.89
N LEU A 325 0.28 -6.68 -4.40
CA LEU A 325 -0.57 -7.33 -5.40
C LEU A 325 -2.02 -7.39 -4.90
N TYR A 326 -2.27 -8.02 -3.75
CA TYR A 326 -3.63 -8.21 -3.22
C TYR A 326 -4.29 -6.91 -2.81
N LYS A 327 -3.51 -5.95 -2.29
CA LYS A 327 -4.03 -4.63 -1.92
C LYS A 327 -4.58 -3.89 -3.14
N TYR A 328 -3.95 -4.03 -4.29
CA TYR A 328 -4.31 -3.29 -5.50
C TYR A 328 -5.06 -4.12 -6.55
N THR A 329 -5.18 -5.45 -6.41
CA THR A 329 -6.04 -6.27 -7.28
C THR A 329 -7.46 -5.71 -7.39
N PRO A 330 -8.16 -5.32 -6.31
CA PRO A 330 -9.50 -4.75 -6.43
C PRO A 330 -9.54 -3.38 -7.11
N VAL A 331 -8.41 -2.64 -7.10
CA VAL A 331 -8.28 -1.32 -7.76
C VAL A 331 -8.01 -1.50 -9.25
N ILE A 332 -7.26 -2.53 -9.61
CA ILE A 332 -6.87 -2.83 -11.00
C ILE A 332 -7.95 -3.61 -11.72
N GLY A 333 -8.61 -4.54 -11.03
CA GLY A 333 -9.61 -5.45 -11.59
C GLY A 333 -9.13 -6.90 -11.51
N ASP A 334 -9.94 -7.76 -10.90
CA ASP A 334 -9.65 -9.20 -10.77
C ASP A 334 -9.44 -9.85 -12.15
N GLU A 335 -10.19 -9.45 -13.17
CA GLU A 335 -10.06 -10.00 -14.54
C GLU A 335 -8.69 -9.73 -15.17
N ILE A 336 -8.12 -8.55 -14.93
CA ILE A 336 -6.79 -8.15 -15.43
C ILE A 336 -5.71 -8.97 -14.72
N ILE A 337 -5.81 -9.10 -13.39
CA ILE A 337 -4.85 -9.86 -12.59
C ILE A 337 -4.97 -11.37 -12.85
N ASP A 338 -6.18 -11.93 -12.93
CA ASP A 338 -6.43 -13.34 -13.20
C ASP A 338 -5.87 -13.72 -14.59
N ALA A 339 -6.12 -12.92 -15.63
CA ALA A 339 -5.52 -13.15 -16.96
C ALA A 339 -3.98 -13.12 -16.93
N THR A 340 -3.40 -12.21 -16.15
CA THR A 340 -1.94 -12.09 -16.01
C THR A 340 -1.34 -13.30 -15.31
N THR A 341 -1.93 -13.68 -14.17
CA THR A 341 -1.46 -14.80 -13.36
C THR A 341 -1.66 -16.13 -14.08
N GLU A 342 -2.73 -16.29 -14.86
CA GLU A 342 -2.92 -17.45 -15.73
C GLU A 342 -1.85 -17.53 -16.81
N TYR A 343 -1.55 -16.43 -17.51
CA TYR A 343 -0.47 -16.38 -18.49
C TYR A 343 0.88 -16.78 -17.87
N LEU A 344 1.22 -16.22 -16.71
CA LEU A 344 2.48 -16.52 -16.01
C LEU A 344 2.52 -17.97 -15.48
N LYS A 345 1.39 -18.51 -15.06
CA LYS A 345 1.27 -19.92 -14.65
C LYS A 345 1.50 -20.86 -15.83
N GLN A 346 0.89 -20.59 -16.99
CA GLN A 346 1.07 -21.42 -18.18
C GLN A 346 2.52 -21.35 -18.70
N LYS A 347 3.14 -20.17 -18.66
CA LYS A 347 4.49 -19.96 -19.21
C LYS A 347 5.62 -20.40 -18.29
N TYR A 348 5.47 -20.18 -16.97
CA TYR A 348 6.54 -20.36 -15.99
C TYR A 348 6.16 -21.26 -14.80
N ASN A 349 4.94 -21.79 -14.74
CA ASN A 349 4.40 -22.50 -13.58
C ASN A 349 4.45 -21.67 -12.28
N LEU A 350 4.25 -20.34 -12.41
CA LEU A 350 4.16 -19.41 -11.28
C LEU A 350 2.71 -19.33 -10.79
N ASP A 351 2.45 -19.80 -9.57
CA ASP A 351 1.11 -19.79 -8.95
C ASP A 351 0.89 -18.51 -8.11
N ILE A 352 0.96 -17.35 -8.78
CA ILE A 352 0.78 -16.04 -8.17
C ILE A 352 -0.72 -15.82 -7.87
N GLY A 353 -1.06 -15.30 -6.69
CA GLY A 353 -2.44 -14.93 -6.35
C GLY A 353 -3.28 -16.06 -5.74
N ASN A 354 -2.76 -17.28 -5.63
CA ASN A 354 -3.48 -18.44 -5.09
C ASN A 354 -3.35 -18.62 -3.56
N GLU A 355 -2.82 -17.63 -2.86
CA GLU A 355 -2.61 -17.63 -1.42
C GLU A 355 -3.91 -17.41 -0.63
N ILE A 356 -3.92 -17.92 0.60
CA ILE A 356 -4.96 -17.65 1.59
C ILE A 356 -4.60 -16.34 2.28
N ILE A 357 -5.45 -15.32 2.13
CA ILE A 357 -5.16 -13.98 2.67
C ILE A 357 -5.74 -13.85 4.08
N ILE A 358 -4.93 -13.34 4.99
CA ILE A 358 -5.34 -12.87 6.31
C ILE A 358 -4.95 -11.39 6.44
N GLY A 359 -5.83 -10.59 7.02
CA GLY A 359 -5.65 -9.14 7.16
C GLY A 359 -5.18 -8.73 8.56
N LEU A 360 -4.48 -7.61 8.67
CA LEU A 360 -4.28 -6.87 9.91
C LEU A 360 -4.79 -5.43 9.73
N ASN A 361 -5.69 -5.00 10.60
CA ASN A 361 -6.19 -3.64 10.69
C ASN A 361 -5.82 -3.06 12.07
N ALA A 362 -4.73 -2.28 12.13
CA ALA A 362 -4.15 -1.82 13.39
C ALA A 362 -3.46 -0.45 13.28
N ASP A 363 -3.07 0.11 14.42
CA ASP A 363 -2.17 1.26 14.51
C ASP A 363 -0.75 0.81 14.13
N MET A 364 -0.23 1.24 12.97
CA MET A 364 1.14 0.89 12.57
C MET A 364 2.09 2.09 12.59
N THR A 365 1.57 3.32 12.48
CA THR A 365 2.40 4.53 12.33
C THR A 365 2.23 5.56 13.46
N LEU A 366 1.00 5.77 13.92
CA LEU A 366 0.65 6.70 15.01
C LEU A 366 -0.21 5.99 16.06
N GLY A 367 -0.33 6.57 17.26
CA GLY A 367 -1.09 5.98 18.36
C GLY A 367 -0.34 4.81 18.99
N SER A 368 -1.02 3.68 19.21
CA SER A 368 -0.44 2.48 19.84
C SER A 368 0.38 1.64 18.85
N ALA A 369 1.30 2.27 18.12
CA ALA A 369 2.04 1.64 17.02
C ALA A 369 2.83 0.40 17.48
N GLN A 370 3.40 0.40 18.68
CA GLN A 370 4.08 -0.79 19.21
C GLN A 370 3.11 -1.95 19.41
N ALA A 371 1.88 -1.73 19.85
CA ALA A 371 0.89 -2.81 19.94
C ALA A 371 0.58 -3.41 18.56
N GLY A 372 0.34 -2.57 17.54
CA GLY A 372 0.09 -3.03 16.17
C GLY A 372 1.29 -3.80 15.58
N ILE A 373 2.51 -3.32 15.80
CA ILE A 373 3.73 -4.03 15.37
C ILE A 373 3.86 -5.36 16.10
N ALA A 374 3.61 -5.44 17.41
CA ALA A 374 3.70 -6.70 18.15
C ALA A 374 2.69 -7.74 17.65
N ILE A 375 1.45 -7.31 17.38
CA ILE A 375 0.41 -8.14 16.76
C ILE A 375 0.89 -8.64 15.39
N GLU A 376 1.37 -7.74 14.52
CA GLU A 376 1.86 -8.10 13.19
C GLU A 376 3.00 -9.12 13.27
N ARG A 377 3.93 -8.95 14.21
CA ARG A 377 5.05 -9.87 14.40
C ARG A 377 4.59 -11.27 14.81
N GLY A 378 3.60 -11.35 15.70
CA GLY A 378 2.97 -12.62 16.08
C GLY A 378 2.34 -13.32 14.89
N MET A 379 1.59 -12.57 14.07
CA MET A 379 0.99 -13.09 12.84
C MET A 379 2.05 -13.57 11.83
N LYS A 380 3.10 -12.77 11.58
CA LYS A 380 4.18 -13.09 10.63
C LYS A 380 4.92 -14.37 11.02
N LEU A 381 5.21 -14.56 12.31
CA LEU A 381 5.85 -15.79 12.81
C LEU A 381 4.97 -17.02 12.58
N ALA A 382 3.68 -16.95 12.91
CA ALA A 382 2.76 -18.06 12.68
C ALA A 382 2.59 -18.37 11.18
N VAL A 383 2.43 -17.35 10.34
CA VAL A 383 2.35 -17.50 8.88
C VAL A 383 3.60 -18.17 8.32
N LYS A 384 4.78 -17.75 8.77
CA LYS A 384 6.07 -18.33 8.35
C LYS A 384 6.11 -19.83 8.66
N GLU A 385 5.87 -20.21 9.90
CA GLU A 385 5.91 -21.61 10.34
C GLU A 385 4.87 -22.49 9.62
N ILE A 386 3.64 -21.99 9.46
CA ILE A 386 2.59 -22.70 8.71
C ILE A 386 3.01 -22.90 7.25
N ASN A 387 3.57 -21.86 6.64
CA ASN A 387 4.05 -21.91 5.25
C ASN A 387 5.24 -22.86 5.08
N GLU A 388 6.16 -22.94 6.04
CA GLU A 388 7.25 -23.92 6.03
C GLU A 388 6.71 -25.36 6.10
N ARG A 389 5.55 -25.57 6.71
CA ARG A 389 4.81 -26.86 6.77
C ARG A 389 3.81 -27.04 5.63
N SER A 390 4.12 -26.55 4.43
CA SER A 390 3.30 -26.64 3.21
C SER A 390 2.05 -25.75 3.15
N GLY A 391 1.78 -24.93 4.16
CA GLY A 391 0.61 -24.05 4.19
C GLY A 391 -0.66 -24.78 4.64
N ILE A 392 -1.82 -24.31 4.18
CA ILE A 392 -3.14 -24.87 4.52
C ILE A 392 -3.87 -25.19 3.22
N LEU A 393 -4.42 -26.42 3.11
CA LEU A 393 -5.07 -26.91 1.89
C LEU A 393 -4.16 -26.81 0.64
N GLY A 394 -2.85 -26.97 0.82
CA GLY A 394 -1.84 -26.84 -0.23
C GLY A 394 -1.52 -25.41 -0.65
N LYS A 395 -2.12 -24.40 0.00
CA LYS A 395 -1.93 -22.98 -0.31
C LYS A 395 -1.12 -22.29 0.80
N LYS A 396 -0.26 -21.36 0.42
CA LYS A 396 0.46 -20.51 1.39
C LYS A 396 -0.48 -19.47 1.98
N LEU A 397 -0.28 -19.14 3.25
CA LEU A 397 -0.86 -17.96 3.89
C LEU A 397 -0.09 -16.71 3.49
N MET A 398 -0.81 -15.58 3.40
CA MET A 398 -0.21 -14.26 3.26
C MET A 398 -0.91 -13.24 4.15
N LEU A 399 -0.10 -12.41 4.80
CA LEU A 399 -0.56 -11.29 5.60
C LEU A 399 -0.64 -10.01 4.75
N VAL A 400 -1.79 -9.33 4.78
CA VAL A 400 -1.97 -7.98 4.25
C VAL A 400 -2.25 -7.03 5.41
N THR A 401 -1.37 -6.06 5.63
CA THR A 401 -1.50 -5.08 6.72
C THR A 401 -2.05 -3.76 6.19
N MET A 402 -3.06 -3.21 6.86
CA MET A 402 -3.56 -1.86 6.62
C MET A 402 -3.51 -1.05 7.92
N ASP A 403 -2.76 0.04 7.88
CA ASP A 403 -2.63 0.98 8.98
C ASP A 403 -3.88 1.86 9.09
N HIS A 404 -4.48 1.96 10.27
CA HIS A 404 -5.55 2.93 10.54
C HIS A 404 -5.09 4.14 11.37
N ALA A 405 -3.88 4.12 11.94
CA ALA A 405 -3.27 5.24 12.67
C ALA A 405 -4.20 5.93 13.70
N GLY A 406 -4.93 5.14 14.49
CA GLY A 406 -5.87 5.62 15.50
C GLY A 406 -7.17 6.22 14.95
N ASN A 407 -7.41 6.16 13.63
CA ASN A 407 -8.52 6.86 12.99
C ASN A 407 -9.67 5.92 12.58
N VAL A 408 -10.89 6.21 13.06
CA VAL A 408 -12.10 5.42 12.77
C VAL A 408 -12.46 5.40 11.28
N SER A 409 -12.42 6.55 10.60
CA SER A 409 -12.78 6.62 9.17
C SER A 409 -11.83 5.81 8.31
N ARG A 410 -10.52 5.87 8.60
CA ARG A 410 -9.49 5.07 7.94
C ARG A 410 -9.68 3.58 8.23
N SER A 411 -10.01 3.21 9.47
CA SER A 411 -10.35 1.82 9.82
C SER A 411 -11.55 1.30 9.02
N ASN A 412 -12.63 2.07 8.95
CA ASN A 412 -13.82 1.70 8.18
C ASN A 412 -13.49 1.53 6.67
N GLU A 413 -12.60 2.35 6.12
CA GLU A 413 -12.10 2.21 4.75
C GLU A 413 -11.29 0.92 4.59
N ASN A 414 -10.34 0.64 5.50
CA ASN A 414 -9.57 -0.60 5.51
C ASN A 414 -10.50 -1.83 5.52
N ILE A 415 -11.55 -1.85 6.36
CA ILE A 415 -12.52 -2.96 6.40
C ILE A 415 -13.22 -3.13 5.04
N ARG A 416 -13.58 -2.04 4.36
CA ARG A 416 -14.17 -2.10 3.01
C ARG A 416 -13.16 -2.61 1.97
N GLU A 417 -11.90 -2.20 2.05
CA GLU A 417 -10.88 -2.70 1.13
C GLU A 417 -10.58 -4.19 1.37
N PHE A 418 -10.49 -4.62 2.63
CA PHE A 418 -10.40 -6.04 2.98
C PHE A 418 -11.58 -6.84 2.42
N ALA A 419 -12.81 -6.33 2.54
CA ALA A 419 -13.99 -7.02 2.03
C ALA A 419 -13.91 -7.35 0.53
N LYS A 420 -13.20 -6.53 -0.26
CA LYS A 420 -13.01 -6.72 -1.71
C LYS A 420 -11.96 -7.77 -2.07
N ILE A 421 -11.09 -8.18 -1.13
CA ILE A 421 -10.05 -9.17 -1.41
C ILE A 421 -10.70 -10.57 -1.50
N LYS A 422 -10.72 -11.13 -2.71
CA LYS A 422 -11.37 -12.42 -3.07
C LYS A 422 -10.98 -13.59 -2.16
N ASN A 423 -9.68 -13.74 -1.86
CA ASN A 423 -9.15 -14.86 -1.07
C ASN A 423 -8.92 -14.51 0.42
N LEU A 424 -9.50 -13.41 0.92
CA LEU A 424 -9.41 -13.04 2.34
C LEU A 424 -10.33 -13.91 3.20
N VAL A 425 -9.77 -14.53 4.24
CA VAL A 425 -10.51 -15.38 5.19
C VAL A 425 -10.88 -14.63 6.48
N ALA A 426 -9.94 -13.89 7.05
CA ALA A 426 -10.14 -13.19 8.33
C ALA A 426 -9.29 -11.92 8.43
N VAL A 427 -9.71 -10.99 9.27
CA VAL A 427 -8.95 -9.78 9.61
C VAL A 427 -8.69 -9.74 11.11
N MET A 428 -7.46 -9.44 11.50
CA MET A 428 -7.07 -9.23 12.88
C MET A 428 -7.15 -7.75 13.25
N GLY A 429 -7.70 -7.43 14.43
CA GLY A 429 -7.83 -6.07 14.93
C GLY A 429 -6.69 -5.60 15.83
N GLY A 430 -6.57 -4.29 16.01
CA GLY A 430 -5.62 -3.65 16.91
C GLY A 430 -6.07 -3.51 18.37
N GLN A 431 -5.36 -2.63 19.11
CA GLN A 431 -5.58 -2.36 20.54
C GLN A 431 -6.83 -1.50 20.84
N ASN A 432 -7.29 -0.68 19.90
CA ASN A 432 -8.28 0.35 20.17
C ASN A 432 -9.71 -0.17 20.15
N SER A 433 -10.26 -0.43 21.34
CA SER A 433 -11.66 -0.89 21.49
C SER A 433 -12.68 0.03 20.81
N HIS A 434 -12.49 1.35 20.90
CA HIS A 434 -13.43 2.32 20.32
C HIS A 434 -13.45 2.30 18.78
N ILE A 435 -12.36 1.89 18.12
CA ILE A 435 -12.32 1.72 16.67
C ILE A 435 -13.06 0.44 16.30
N VAL A 436 -12.73 -0.69 16.96
CA VAL A 436 -13.38 -1.98 16.71
C VAL A 436 -14.90 -1.90 16.89
N LEU A 437 -15.38 -1.24 17.95
CA LEU A 437 -16.82 -1.03 18.18
C LEU A 437 -17.51 -0.28 17.03
N ARG A 438 -16.80 0.64 16.37
CA ARG A 438 -17.32 1.38 15.21
C ARG A 438 -17.26 0.57 13.91
N ASP A 439 -16.36 -0.40 13.82
CA ASP A 439 -16.25 -1.32 12.68
C ASP A 439 -17.26 -2.46 12.72
N LEU A 440 -17.84 -2.79 13.88
CA LEU A 440 -18.71 -3.97 14.07
C LEU A 440 -19.78 -4.12 12.98
N LYS A 441 -20.50 -3.05 12.63
CA LYS A 441 -21.54 -3.13 11.60
C LYS A 441 -20.96 -3.51 10.23
N LEU A 442 -19.83 -2.91 9.85
CA LEU A 442 -19.18 -3.21 8.57
C LEU A 442 -18.63 -4.63 8.54
N ILE A 443 -17.98 -5.06 9.62
CA ILE A 443 -17.46 -6.42 9.82
C ILE A 443 -18.55 -7.45 9.54
N HIS A 444 -19.69 -7.34 10.24
CA HIS A 444 -20.80 -8.29 10.11
C HIS A 444 -21.49 -8.19 8.75
N SER A 445 -21.70 -6.98 8.20
CA SER A 445 -22.34 -6.82 6.88
C SER A 445 -21.53 -7.40 5.71
N ASN A 446 -20.21 -7.61 5.91
CA ASN A 446 -19.31 -8.20 4.91
C ASN A 446 -18.87 -9.62 5.29
N ASN A 447 -19.48 -10.23 6.31
CA ASN A 447 -19.14 -11.56 6.82
C ASN A 447 -17.64 -11.74 7.09
N ILE A 448 -16.96 -10.68 7.57
CA ILE A 448 -15.52 -10.72 7.86
C ILE A 448 -15.32 -11.38 9.22
N ILE A 449 -14.66 -12.53 9.28
CA ILE A 449 -14.18 -13.09 10.54
C ILE A 449 -13.16 -12.09 11.13
N TYR A 450 -13.48 -11.52 12.28
CA TYR A 450 -12.66 -10.51 12.93
C TYR A 450 -12.05 -11.04 14.23
N LEU A 451 -10.72 -11.15 14.26
CA LEU A 451 -9.97 -11.76 15.35
C LEU A 451 -9.36 -10.67 16.25
N ILE A 452 -9.56 -10.76 17.56
CA ILE A 452 -9.14 -9.74 18.53
C ILE A 452 -8.00 -10.28 19.40
N PRO A 453 -6.75 -9.84 19.19
CA PRO A 453 -5.60 -10.21 20.01
C PRO A 453 -5.37 -9.24 21.18
N TRP A 454 -6.09 -8.11 21.25
CA TRP A 454 -5.78 -7.06 22.22
C TRP A 454 -6.97 -6.32 22.84
N ALA A 455 -7.86 -5.76 22.02
CA ALA A 455 -8.94 -4.88 22.49
C ALA A 455 -9.87 -5.59 23.51
N ALA A 456 -10.14 -4.92 24.63
CA ALA A 456 -10.67 -5.57 25.84
C ALA A 456 -12.14 -5.23 26.17
N HIS A 457 -12.75 -4.26 25.48
CA HIS A 457 -14.13 -3.86 25.77
C HIS A 457 -15.11 -5.06 25.61
N PRO A 458 -16.05 -5.30 26.54
CA PRO A 458 -16.91 -6.49 26.49
C PRO A 458 -17.82 -6.54 25.26
N GLU A 459 -18.40 -5.40 24.88
CA GLU A 459 -19.32 -5.29 23.73
C GLU A 459 -18.66 -5.50 22.36
N ILE A 460 -17.34 -5.67 22.29
CA ILE A 460 -16.69 -6.09 21.04
C ILE A 460 -17.19 -7.49 20.65
N VAL A 461 -17.30 -8.37 21.63
CA VAL A 461 -17.80 -9.74 21.46
C VAL A 461 -19.28 -9.82 21.82
N GLN A 462 -19.71 -9.15 22.90
CA GLN A 462 -21.12 -9.05 23.32
C GLN A 462 -21.84 -7.96 22.50
N ASN A 463 -21.77 -8.07 21.17
CA ASN A 463 -22.17 -7.02 20.24
C ASN A 463 -23.62 -7.12 19.73
N GLY A 464 -24.32 -8.22 20.06
CA GLY A 464 -25.72 -8.46 19.68
C GLY A 464 -25.95 -8.90 18.23
N PHE A 465 -24.90 -9.15 17.44
CA PHE A 465 -25.03 -9.73 16.10
C PHE A 465 -25.15 -11.26 16.17
N ASP A 466 -26.01 -11.81 15.31
CA ASP A 466 -26.18 -13.26 15.11
C ASP A 466 -26.33 -13.55 13.61
N PRO A 467 -25.42 -14.32 12.98
CA PRO A 467 -24.20 -14.87 13.56
C PRO A 467 -23.17 -13.80 13.92
N ASN A 468 -22.44 -14.01 15.02
CA ASN A 468 -21.34 -13.13 15.44
C ASN A 468 -20.07 -13.49 14.67
N TYR A 469 -19.42 -12.53 14.04
CA TYR A 469 -18.18 -12.76 13.29
C TYR A 469 -16.92 -12.37 14.07
N VAL A 470 -17.06 -11.93 15.33
CA VAL A 470 -15.93 -11.46 16.15
C VAL A 470 -15.52 -12.53 17.16
N PHE A 471 -14.23 -12.86 17.21
CA PHE A 471 -13.65 -13.81 18.15
C PHE A 471 -12.45 -13.18 18.87
N ARG A 472 -12.33 -13.37 20.18
CA ARG A 472 -11.26 -12.76 20.98
C ARG A 472 -10.46 -13.80 21.75
N LEU A 473 -9.14 -13.78 21.54
CA LEU A 473 -8.16 -14.43 22.41
C LEU A 473 -7.33 -13.32 23.04
N SER A 474 -7.92 -12.66 24.03
CA SER A 474 -7.30 -11.53 24.71
C SER A 474 -8.07 -11.23 26.00
N ALA A 475 -7.64 -10.21 26.75
CA ALA A 475 -8.31 -9.81 27.97
C ALA A 475 -9.77 -9.32 27.68
N ASN A 476 -10.67 -9.54 28.64
CA ASN A 476 -12.05 -9.05 28.61
C ASN A 476 -12.29 -8.21 29.88
N ASP A 477 -12.68 -6.95 29.73
CA ASP A 477 -12.87 -6.02 30.84
C ASP A 477 -13.96 -6.44 31.83
N THR A 478 -14.85 -7.36 31.44
CA THR A 478 -15.78 -8.03 32.37
C THR A 478 -15.03 -8.71 33.52
N TYR A 479 -13.84 -9.24 33.24
CA TYR A 479 -12.98 -9.94 34.20
C TYR A 479 -11.79 -9.08 34.65
N VAL A 480 -11.20 -8.28 33.75
CA VAL A 480 -10.03 -7.45 34.09
C VAL A 480 -10.40 -6.37 35.11
N ALA A 481 -11.56 -5.73 34.97
CA ALA A 481 -11.92 -4.63 35.85
C ALA A 481 -12.09 -5.10 37.32
N PRO A 482 -12.82 -6.19 37.61
CA PRO A 482 -12.82 -6.81 38.93
C PRO A 482 -11.45 -7.31 39.39
N PHE A 483 -10.64 -7.88 38.48
CA PHE A 483 -9.30 -8.36 38.82
C PHE A 483 -8.38 -7.23 39.32
N LEU A 484 -8.27 -6.11 38.58
CA LEU A 484 -7.48 -4.94 38.98
C LEU A 484 -7.98 -4.37 40.31
N LEU A 485 -9.30 -4.31 40.47
CA LEU A 485 -9.91 -3.82 41.69
C LEU A 485 -9.62 -4.72 42.90
N ASN A 486 -9.65 -6.04 42.73
CA ASN A 486 -9.26 -6.99 43.78
C ASN A 486 -7.79 -6.83 44.17
N GLN A 487 -6.89 -6.57 43.21
CA GLN A 487 -5.48 -6.29 43.52
C GLN A 487 -5.33 -4.98 44.33
N ALA A 488 -6.15 -3.98 44.07
CA ALA A 488 -6.19 -2.75 44.87
C ALA A 488 -6.76 -3.00 46.28
N LEU A 489 -7.83 -3.79 46.40
CA LEU A 489 -8.48 -4.14 47.66
C LEU A 489 -7.59 -5.00 48.58
N LYS A 490 -6.66 -5.79 48.03
CA LYS A 490 -5.61 -6.46 48.83
C LYS A 490 -4.73 -5.47 49.59
N ARG A 491 -4.62 -4.21 49.13
CA ARG A 491 -3.80 -3.15 49.73
C ARG A 491 -4.62 -2.24 50.64
N THR A 492 -5.75 -1.74 50.18
CA THR A 492 -6.56 -0.75 50.90
C THR A 492 -7.98 -0.64 50.33
N LYS A 493 -8.89 -0.09 51.13
CA LYS A 493 -10.25 0.29 50.71
C LYS A 493 -10.32 1.72 50.15
N LYS A 494 -9.27 2.53 50.33
CA LYS A 494 -9.23 3.92 49.85
C LYS A 494 -8.65 3.98 48.44
N ILE A 495 -9.51 3.71 47.45
CA ILE A 495 -9.10 3.53 46.05
C ILE A 495 -9.59 4.73 45.23
N ALA A 496 -8.71 5.32 44.42
CA ALA A 496 -9.10 6.25 43.37
C ALA A 496 -9.05 5.57 42.00
N LEU A 497 -9.92 5.99 41.09
CA LEU A 497 -9.88 5.60 39.68
C LEU A 497 -9.50 6.82 38.84
N ILE A 498 -8.54 6.68 37.94
CA ILE A 498 -8.28 7.64 36.86
C ILE A 498 -8.40 6.92 35.52
N ARG A 499 -9.26 7.43 34.63
CA ARG A 499 -9.59 6.75 33.38
C ARG A 499 -9.71 7.69 32.19
N VAL A 500 -9.38 7.19 31.01
CA VAL A 500 -9.61 7.90 29.75
C VAL A 500 -11.11 8.07 29.48
N ASN A 501 -11.50 9.21 28.93
CA ASN A 501 -12.87 9.55 28.55
C ASN A 501 -13.21 8.93 27.20
N SER A 502 -13.50 7.64 27.21
CA SER A 502 -13.90 6.85 26.05
C SER A 502 -14.83 5.73 26.50
N ALA A 503 -15.51 5.08 25.55
CA ALA A 503 -16.32 3.89 25.82
C ALA A 503 -15.56 2.84 26.65
N TRP A 504 -14.26 2.65 26.37
CA TRP A 504 -13.40 1.74 27.13
C TRP A 504 -13.20 2.14 28.59
N GLY A 505 -12.84 3.41 28.86
CA GLY A 505 -12.66 3.88 30.22
C GLY A 505 -13.97 3.93 31.01
N THR A 506 -15.04 4.41 30.39
CA THR A 506 -16.39 4.45 30.99
C THR A 506 -16.88 3.04 31.33
N ARG A 507 -16.69 2.06 30.46
CA ARG A 507 -17.12 0.70 30.73
C ARG A 507 -16.37 0.05 31.89
N ASN A 508 -15.07 0.30 32.01
CA ASN A 508 -14.29 -0.15 33.17
C ASN A 508 -14.82 0.50 34.47
N GLU A 509 -15.09 1.80 34.45
CA GLU A 509 -15.69 2.51 35.59
C GLU A 509 -17.02 1.88 36.01
N GLU A 510 -17.94 1.66 35.08
CA GLU A 510 -19.26 1.06 35.34
C GLU A 510 -19.15 -0.31 36.02
N ILE A 511 -18.29 -1.20 35.49
CA ILE A 511 -18.09 -2.55 36.03
C ILE A 511 -17.50 -2.48 37.43
N MET A 512 -16.46 -1.68 37.65
CA MET A 512 -15.83 -1.54 38.96
C MET A 512 -16.77 -0.91 40.00
N VAL A 513 -17.53 0.12 39.62
CA VAL A 513 -18.51 0.76 40.51
C VAL A 513 -19.59 -0.23 40.91
N LYS A 514 -20.11 -1.04 39.98
CA LYS A 514 -21.08 -2.08 40.30
C LYS A 514 -20.49 -3.10 41.30
N TYR A 515 -19.29 -3.59 41.03
CA TYR A 515 -18.60 -4.56 41.89
C TYR A 515 -18.33 -4.02 43.31
N LEU A 516 -17.92 -2.75 43.43
CA LEU A 516 -17.75 -2.10 44.74
C LEU A 516 -19.08 -1.94 45.49
N LYS A 517 -20.16 -1.56 44.80
CA LYS A 517 -21.49 -1.40 45.41
C LYS A 517 -21.99 -2.71 46.02
N GLU A 518 -21.78 -3.84 45.35
CA GLU A 518 -22.13 -5.18 45.86
C GLU A 518 -21.39 -5.50 47.17
N GLN A 519 -20.20 -4.94 47.37
CA GLN A 519 -19.40 -5.06 48.60
C GLN A 519 -19.59 -3.90 49.59
N LYS A 520 -20.55 -2.99 49.35
CA LYS A 520 -20.77 -1.76 50.14
C LYS A 520 -19.53 -0.85 50.24
N LEU A 521 -18.75 -0.80 49.16
CA LEU A 521 -17.58 0.06 48.99
C LEU A 521 -17.83 1.09 47.88
N SER A 522 -16.98 2.11 47.80
CA SER A 522 -16.94 3.09 46.71
C SER A 522 -15.52 3.59 46.49
N PHE A 523 -15.25 4.15 45.31
CA PHE A 523 -14.03 4.93 45.10
C PHE A 523 -14.03 6.17 45.99
N THR A 524 -12.85 6.63 46.40
CA THR A 524 -12.67 7.91 47.10
C THR A 524 -12.84 9.08 46.14
N THR A 525 -12.40 8.91 44.89
CA THR A 525 -12.71 9.77 43.75
C THR A 525 -12.61 9.00 42.44
N VAL A 526 -13.32 9.46 41.42
CA VAL A 526 -13.17 9.01 40.03
C VAL A 526 -12.82 10.22 39.18
N GLU A 527 -11.66 10.18 38.55
CA GLU A 527 -11.16 11.23 37.67
C GLU A 527 -11.15 10.77 36.21
N SER A 528 -11.39 11.71 35.29
CA SER A 528 -11.35 11.46 33.87
C SER A 528 -10.46 12.43 33.11
N PHE A 529 -9.93 12.01 31.98
CA PHE A 529 -9.14 12.81 31.05
C PHE A 529 -9.47 12.44 29.59
N ASN A 530 -9.22 13.32 28.63
CA ASN A 530 -9.39 13.03 27.21
C ASN A 530 -8.06 12.57 26.58
N VAL A 531 -8.16 11.82 25.47
CA VAL A 531 -6.98 11.47 24.66
C VAL A 531 -6.32 12.75 24.16
N GLY A 532 -5.00 12.86 24.32
CA GLY A 532 -4.23 14.04 23.96
C GLY A 532 -4.16 15.14 25.03
N ASP A 533 -4.80 14.97 26.20
CA ASP A 533 -4.59 15.87 27.34
C ASP A 533 -3.11 15.84 27.78
N THR A 534 -2.52 17.02 28.00
CA THR A 534 -1.09 17.15 28.34
C THR A 534 -0.81 17.50 29.80
N ASP A 535 -1.85 17.79 30.59
CA ASP A 535 -1.76 18.20 32.00
C ASP A 535 -2.78 17.41 32.84
N PHE A 536 -2.28 16.86 33.96
CA PHE A 536 -3.04 16.01 34.88
C PHE A 536 -2.98 16.50 36.32
N TYR A 537 -2.42 17.70 36.56
CA TYR A 537 -2.21 18.25 37.89
C TYR A 537 -3.50 18.28 38.71
N ASN A 538 -4.59 18.81 38.13
CA ASN A 538 -5.86 18.98 38.83
C ASN A 538 -6.49 17.64 39.23
N GLN A 539 -6.46 16.64 38.35
CA GLN A 539 -6.96 15.29 38.60
C GLN A 539 -6.15 14.65 39.74
N ILE A 540 -4.82 14.74 39.68
CA ILE A 540 -3.92 14.18 40.68
C ILE A 540 -4.08 14.86 42.04
N GLU A 541 -4.25 16.18 42.09
CA GLU A 541 -4.53 16.91 43.32
C GLU A 541 -5.86 16.50 43.95
N ARG A 542 -6.91 16.29 43.15
CA ARG A 542 -8.20 15.76 43.66
C ARG A 542 -8.07 14.34 44.18
N ILE A 543 -7.29 13.47 43.51
CA ILE A 543 -6.98 12.12 44.00
C ILE A 543 -6.32 12.20 45.38
N TYR A 544 -5.31 13.04 45.56
CA TYR A 544 -4.66 13.18 46.87
C TYR A 544 -5.59 13.76 47.94
N LYS A 545 -6.40 14.77 47.60
CA LYS A 545 -7.38 15.36 48.52
C LYS A 545 -8.48 14.38 48.94
N SER A 546 -8.80 13.40 48.09
CA SER A 546 -9.77 12.34 48.43
C SER A 546 -9.27 11.36 49.50
N GLY A 547 -7.98 11.39 49.85
CA GLY A 547 -7.37 10.45 50.78
C GLY A 547 -7.15 9.06 50.18
N ALA A 548 -7.09 8.95 48.86
CA ALA A 548 -6.75 7.70 48.17
C ALA A 548 -5.35 7.20 48.60
N GLU A 549 -5.25 5.89 48.78
CA GLU A 549 -4.00 5.18 49.13
C GLU A 549 -3.51 4.28 47.98
N VAL A 550 -4.33 4.07 46.94
CA VAL A 550 -3.95 3.39 45.69
C VAL A 550 -4.75 3.98 44.52
N ILE A 551 -4.11 4.04 43.35
CA ILE A 551 -4.74 4.48 42.10
C ILE A 551 -4.94 3.28 41.18
N ILE A 552 -6.15 3.09 40.69
CA ILE A 552 -6.40 2.26 39.50
C ILE A 552 -6.32 3.16 38.27
N MET A 553 -5.46 2.82 37.32
CA MET A 553 -5.20 3.62 36.11
C MET A 553 -5.63 2.89 34.83
N ILE A 554 -6.58 3.50 34.11
CA ILE A 554 -7.08 3.05 32.81
C ILE A 554 -6.64 4.08 31.76
N ALA A 555 -5.41 3.95 31.27
CA ALA A 555 -4.77 4.92 30.37
C ALA A 555 -3.97 4.24 29.26
N GLN A 556 -3.77 4.95 28.14
CA GLN A 556 -2.80 4.55 27.12
C GLN A 556 -1.38 4.96 27.54
N ALA A 557 -0.39 4.64 26.71
CA ALA A 557 1.02 4.87 27.01
C ALA A 557 1.33 6.35 27.28
N ASP A 558 0.88 7.25 26.39
CA ASP A 558 1.28 8.65 26.42
C ASP A 558 0.66 9.39 27.63
N GLU A 559 -0.67 9.28 27.83
CA GLU A 559 -1.31 9.89 29.00
C GLU A 559 -0.88 9.21 30.31
N GLY A 560 -0.71 7.89 30.30
CA GLY A 560 -0.20 7.15 31.45
C GLY A 560 1.18 7.65 31.88
N ALA A 561 2.07 7.93 30.93
CA ALA A 561 3.40 8.45 31.21
C ALA A 561 3.34 9.85 31.85
N LEU A 562 2.46 10.73 31.34
CA LEU A 562 2.26 12.07 31.90
C LEU A 562 1.65 12.02 33.31
N ILE A 563 0.70 11.13 33.57
CA ILE A 563 0.13 10.91 34.91
C ILE A 563 1.22 10.49 35.90
N VAL A 564 2.05 9.52 35.52
CA VAL A 564 3.18 9.03 36.34
C VAL A 564 4.21 10.13 36.61
N LYS A 565 4.57 10.93 35.62
CA LYS A 565 5.48 12.08 35.77
C LYS A 565 4.92 13.12 36.75
N HIS A 566 3.62 13.43 36.67
CA HIS A 566 3.00 14.37 37.61
C HIS A 566 2.97 13.82 39.05
N ILE A 567 2.61 12.54 39.22
CA ILE A 567 2.67 11.86 40.53
C ILE A 567 4.09 11.95 41.10
N PHE A 568 5.11 11.67 40.29
CA PHE A 568 6.51 11.77 40.69
C PHE A 568 6.89 13.17 41.18
N HIS A 569 6.48 14.23 40.46
CA HIS A 569 6.78 15.61 40.83
C HIS A 569 6.11 16.07 42.13
N THR A 570 5.02 15.43 42.56
CA THR A 570 4.39 15.75 43.85
C THR A 570 5.20 15.27 45.06
N GLY A 571 6.16 14.36 44.85
CA GLY A 571 6.93 13.72 45.92
C GLY A 571 6.15 12.70 46.77
N LYS A 572 4.84 12.52 46.52
CA LYS A 572 4.01 11.54 47.23
C LYS A 572 4.15 10.16 46.62
N LYS A 573 4.14 9.13 47.47
CA LYS A 573 4.24 7.71 47.06
C LYS A 573 2.87 7.05 47.16
N ILE A 574 2.13 7.06 46.06
CA ILE A 574 0.86 6.33 45.93
C ILE A 574 1.04 5.21 44.89
N PRO A 575 0.81 3.93 45.24
CA PRO A 575 0.89 2.83 44.29
C PRO A 575 -0.13 2.94 43.17
N ILE A 576 0.26 2.48 41.99
CA ILE A 576 -0.56 2.47 40.77
C ILE A 576 -0.76 1.01 40.32
N ILE A 577 -2.02 0.61 40.20
CA ILE A 577 -2.42 -0.67 39.61
C ILE A 577 -3.11 -0.35 38.28
N ALA A 578 -2.56 -0.82 37.18
CA ALA A 578 -2.98 -0.32 35.89
C ALA A 578 -3.40 -1.39 34.89
N HIS A 579 -4.16 -0.95 33.90
CA HIS A 579 -4.48 -1.77 32.74
C HIS A 579 -3.28 -1.92 31.79
N ARG A 580 -3.21 -3.01 31.02
CA ARG A 580 -2.10 -3.30 30.08
C ARG A 580 -1.95 -2.33 28.91
N ALA A 581 -2.86 -1.40 28.69
CA ALA A 581 -2.89 -0.58 27.46
C ALA A 581 -1.64 0.30 27.31
N MET A 582 -1.00 0.67 28.42
CA MET A 582 0.27 1.41 28.42
C MET A 582 1.44 0.63 27.84
N THR A 583 1.38 -0.70 27.82
CA THR A 583 2.50 -1.52 27.31
C THR A 583 2.56 -1.54 25.80
N GLY A 584 1.52 -1.01 25.12
CA GLY A 584 1.39 -0.92 23.67
C GLY A 584 2.06 0.30 23.02
N GLY A 585 2.84 1.08 23.79
CA GLY A 585 3.55 2.27 23.33
C GLY A 585 4.83 2.55 24.11
N ASN A 586 5.38 3.76 24.00
CA ASN A 586 6.70 4.11 24.54
C ASN A 586 6.73 4.38 26.06
N PHE A 587 5.72 3.94 26.82
CA PHE A 587 5.52 4.28 28.23
C PHE A 587 6.79 4.14 29.07
N TYR A 588 7.44 2.97 29.06
CA TYR A 588 8.63 2.74 29.88
C TYR A 588 9.78 3.71 29.55
N THR A 589 10.04 3.93 28.26
CA THR A 589 11.09 4.85 27.81
C THR A 589 10.84 6.27 28.33
N GLU A 590 9.58 6.66 28.44
CA GLU A 590 9.19 7.97 28.94
C GLU A 590 9.27 8.13 30.46
N VAL A 591 9.07 7.05 31.23
CA VAL A 591 8.98 7.11 32.70
C VAL A 591 10.06 6.31 33.44
N LYS A 592 11.16 5.97 32.76
CA LYS A 592 12.24 5.14 33.31
C LYS A 592 12.81 5.68 34.63
N LYS A 593 12.86 7.00 34.82
CA LYS A 593 13.39 7.62 36.04
C LYS A 593 12.38 7.51 37.18
N GLU A 594 11.12 7.78 36.88
CA GLU A 594 9.98 7.82 37.78
C GLU A 594 9.69 6.43 38.36
N LEU A 595 9.75 5.39 37.51
CA LEU A 595 9.53 3.98 37.89
C LEU A 595 10.56 3.44 38.89
N LYS A 596 11.68 4.13 39.14
CA LYS A 596 12.60 3.78 40.24
C LYS A 596 12.01 4.06 41.62
N THR A 597 10.95 4.86 41.68
CA THR A 597 10.37 5.37 42.94
C THR A 597 8.88 5.11 43.05
N ILE A 598 8.17 5.05 41.92
CA ILE A 598 6.73 4.79 41.88
C ILE A 598 6.50 3.28 41.84
N ASP A 599 5.73 2.77 42.80
CA ASP A 599 5.20 1.40 42.78
C ASP A 599 4.10 1.32 41.72
N LEU A 600 4.43 0.78 40.54
CA LEU A 600 3.51 0.60 39.43
C LEU A 600 3.50 -0.87 39.00
N SER A 601 2.32 -1.45 38.97
CA SER A 601 2.07 -2.80 38.45
C SER A 601 0.89 -2.80 37.49
N PHE A 602 0.86 -3.75 36.57
CA PHE A 602 -0.19 -3.83 35.56
C PHE A 602 -0.55 -5.28 35.22
N ILE A 603 -1.77 -5.48 34.76
CA ILE A 603 -2.24 -6.78 34.25
C ILE A 603 -1.46 -7.21 33.00
N GLN A 604 -1.16 -8.50 32.90
CA GLN A 604 -0.72 -9.17 31.67
C GLN A 604 -1.47 -10.49 31.47
N THR A 605 -1.46 -10.98 30.23
CA THR A 605 -2.04 -12.29 29.87
C THR A 605 -1.00 -13.28 29.37
N TYR A 606 0.24 -12.84 29.13
CA TYR A 606 1.33 -13.69 28.67
C TYR A 606 2.70 -13.09 28.96
N SER A 607 3.71 -13.95 29.15
CA SER A 607 5.12 -13.58 29.29
C SER A 607 6.03 -14.61 28.63
N PHE A 608 6.93 -14.16 27.74
CA PHE A 608 7.96 -15.01 27.14
C PHE A 608 9.05 -15.44 28.13
N LEU A 609 9.12 -14.84 29.32
CA LEU A 609 10.13 -15.15 30.33
C LEU A 609 9.77 -16.37 31.17
N THR A 610 8.48 -16.65 31.30
CA THR A 610 7.96 -17.79 32.08
C THR A 610 7.43 -18.91 31.18
N ALA A 611 7.37 -18.68 29.87
CA ALA A 611 6.88 -19.66 28.90
C ALA A 611 7.99 -20.63 28.47
N ASN A 612 7.67 -21.93 28.40
CA ASN A 612 8.56 -22.99 27.91
C ASN A 612 8.63 -23.05 26.36
N ASN A 613 8.63 -21.91 25.68
CA ASN A 613 8.52 -21.80 24.22
C ASN A 613 9.83 -21.31 23.59
N THR A 614 10.92 -22.02 23.86
CA THR A 614 12.27 -21.63 23.44
C THR A 614 12.42 -21.51 21.92
N SER A 615 11.79 -22.40 21.13
CA SER A 615 11.85 -22.36 19.67
C SER A 615 11.28 -21.07 19.08
N LEU A 616 10.05 -20.70 19.47
CA LEU A 616 9.40 -19.46 19.00
C LEU A 616 10.22 -18.22 19.38
N VAL A 617 10.75 -18.20 20.60
CA VAL A 617 11.59 -17.10 21.07
C VAL A 617 12.87 -16.98 20.24
N GLN A 618 13.54 -18.10 19.94
CA GLN A 618 14.73 -18.10 19.06
C GLN A 618 14.38 -17.63 17.65
N GLU A 619 13.25 -18.06 17.10
CA GLU A 619 12.81 -17.63 15.76
C GLU A 619 12.46 -16.15 15.74
N TYR A 620 11.75 -15.63 16.75
CA TYR A 620 11.50 -14.20 16.91
C TYR A 620 12.81 -13.42 16.96
N MET A 621 13.76 -13.87 17.79
CA MET A 621 15.05 -13.20 17.96
C MET A 621 15.84 -13.13 16.66
N LYS A 622 15.86 -14.24 15.91
CA LYS A 622 16.49 -14.33 14.59
C LYS A 622 15.82 -13.43 13.57
N GLU A 623 14.50 -13.50 13.45
CA GLU A 623 13.73 -12.75 12.44
C GLU A 623 13.83 -11.23 12.66
N TYR A 624 13.77 -10.78 13.91
CA TYR A 624 13.77 -9.35 14.24
C TYR A 624 15.11 -8.83 14.74
N ASN A 625 16.16 -9.65 14.67
CA ASN A 625 17.54 -9.33 15.05
C ASN A 625 17.65 -8.71 16.46
N ILE A 626 16.97 -9.32 17.43
CA ILE A 626 17.08 -8.97 18.87
C ILE A 626 17.91 -10.03 19.59
N LYS A 627 18.61 -9.64 20.66
CA LYS A 627 19.61 -10.51 21.30
C LYS A 627 19.07 -11.31 22.48
N THR A 628 17.99 -10.83 23.08
CA THR A 628 17.43 -11.41 24.30
C THR A 628 15.90 -11.43 24.25
N PRO A 629 15.23 -12.43 24.86
CA PRO A 629 13.77 -12.47 24.97
C PRO A 629 13.17 -11.23 25.68
N GLN A 630 13.99 -10.59 26.52
CA GLN A 630 13.69 -9.36 27.26
C GLN A 630 13.41 -8.15 26.34
N GLU A 631 13.92 -8.15 25.11
CA GLU A 631 13.71 -7.08 24.12
C GLU A 631 12.36 -7.20 23.38
N ILE A 632 11.57 -8.25 23.65
CA ILE A 632 10.23 -8.42 23.08
C ILE A 632 9.25 -7.48 23.80
N PHE A 633 8.91 -6.37 23.16
CA PHE A 633 7.85 -5.48 23.64
C PHE A 633 6.46 -6.10 23.44
N SER A 634 5.49 -5.67 24.26
CA SER A 634 4.08 -6.05 24.11
C SER A 634 3.82 -7.57 23.97
N PRO A 635 4.37 -8.42 24.86
CA PRO A 635 4.40 -9.87 24.69
C PRO A 635 3.01 -10.50 24.52
N SER A 636 2.00 -9.98 25.22
CA SER A 636 0.61 -10.44 25.11
C SER A 636 0.04 -10.27 23.70
N GLY A 637 0.37 -9.19 22.98
CA GLY A 637 -0.10 -8.97 21.62
C GLY A 637 0.51 -9.96 20.63
N THR A 638 1.82 -10.17 20.72
CA THR A 638 2.54 -11.16 19.90
C THR A 638 1.98 -12.56 20.09
N ALA A 639 1.86 -13.02 21.34
CA ALA A 639 1.40 -14.38 21.64
C ALA A 639 -0.06 -14.59 21.23
N SER A 640 -0.94 -13.64 21.53
CA SER A 640 -2.36 -13.75 21.20
C SER A 640 -2.59 -13.77 19.70
N ALA A 641 -1.85 -12.94 18.94
CA ALA A 641 -1.92 -12.92 17.49
C ALA A 641 -1.40 -14.22 16.86
N TYR A 642 -0.30 -14.76 17.39
CA TYR A 642 0.24 -16.06 16.97
C TYR A 642 -0.79 -17.19 17.18
N ASP A 643 -1.36 -17.30 18.38
CA ASP A 643 -2.37 -18.32 18.70
C ASP A 643 -3.61 -18.19 17.80
N LEU A 644 -4.08 -16.96 17.54
CA LEU A 644 -5.24 -16.70 16.68
C LEU A 644 -5.00 -17.11 15.22
N VAL A 645 -3.79 -16.95 14.68
CA VAL A 645 -3.47 -17.44 13.32
C VAL A 645 -3.50 -18.96 13.27
N TYR A 646 -3.01 -19.65 14.31
CA TYR A 646 -3.08 -21.11 14.38
C TYR A 646 -4.50 -21.63 14.61
N LEU A 647 -5.33 -20.96 15.42
CA LEU A 647 -6.76 -21.25 15.55
C LEU A 647 -7.50 -21.10 14.22
N LEU A 648 -7.22 -20.02 13.50
CA LEU A 648 -7.78 -19.82 12.16
C LEU A 648 -7.33 -20.91 11.19
N ALA A 649 -6.05 -21.31 11.25
CA ALA A 649 -5.52 -22.39 10.43
C ALA A 649 -6.24 -23.72 10.69
N GLU A 650 -6.52 -24.02 11.96
CA GLU A 650 -7.27 -25.22 12.35
C GLU A 650 -8.72 -25.15 11.85
N ALA A 651 -9.38 -24.00 11.99
CA ALA A 651 -10.72 -23.78 11.47
C ALA A 651 -10.79 -23.95 9.94
N ILE A 652 -9.82 -23.44 9.18
CA ILE A 652 -9.75 -23.62 7.73
C ILE A 652 -9.57 -25.10 7.35
N LYS A 653 -8.71 -25.83 8.06
CA LYS A 653 -8.54 -27.28 7.83
C LYS A 653 -9.82 -28.04 8.13
N GLN A 654 -10.47 -27.75 9.24
CA GLN A 654 -11.72 -28.38 9.66
C GLN A 654 -12.86 -28.06 8.68
N ALA A 655 -12.93 -26.83 8.17
CA ALA A 655 -13.90 -26.44 7.14
C ALA A 655 -13.60 -27.04 5.76
N ALA A 656 -12.36 -27.47 5.51
CA ALA A 656 -11.84 -27.87 4.20
C ALA A 656 -12.06 -26.83 3.09
N ALA A 657 -12.22 -25.56 3.47
CA ALA A 657 -12.53 -24.45 2.58
C ALA A 657 -12.03 -23.13 3.19
N ILE A 658 -11.91 -22.11 2.35
CA ILE A 658 -11.60 -20.73 2.78
C ILE A 658 -12.83 -19.83 2.83
N ASP A 659 -14.02 -20.41 2.64
CA ASP A 659 -15.29 -19.72 2.76
C ASP A 659 -15.47 -19.18 4.19
N ARG A 660 -15.78 -17.90 4.33
CA ARG A 660 -15.80 -17.22 5.64
C ARG A 660 -16.89 -17.76 6.55
N GLU A 661 -18.04 -18.18 6.02
CA GLU A 661 -19.11 -18.73 6.85
C GLU A 661 -18.73 -20.10 7.39
N LEU A 662 -18.21 -20.98 6.53
CA LEU A 662 -17.73 -22.30 6.93
C LEU A 662 -16.59 -22.22 7.94
N VAL A 663 -15.62 -21.32 7.73
CA VAL A 663 -14.50 -21.11 8.66
C VAL A 663 -14.97 -20.50 9.98
N ARG A 664 -15.91 -19.54 9.96
CA ARG A 664 -16.52 -18.96 11.18
C ARG A 664 -17.17 -20.06 12.02
N ASN A 665 -17.96 -20.93 11.38
CA ASN A 665 -18.61 -22.04 12.06
C ASN A 665 -17.58 -23.07 12.56
N ALA A 666 -16.50 -23.31 11.83
CA ALA A 666 -15.43 -24.19 12.29
C ALA A 666 -14.72 -23.66 13.54
N LEU A 667 -14.51 -22.34 13.67
CA LEU A 667 -13.94 -21.72 14.88
C LEU A 667 -14.74 -22.04 16.15
N GLU A 668 -16.07 -22.04 16.07
CA GLU A 668 -16.96 -22.39 17.19
C GLU A 668 -16.93 -23.89 17.55
N ASN A 669 -16.38 -24.73 16.66
CA ASN A 669 -16.40 -26.18 16.77
C ASN A 669 -15.00 -26.79 17.00
N ILE A 670 -13.97 -25.97 17.19
CA ILE A 670 -12.65 -26.46 17.61
C ILE A 670 -12.80 -27.05 19.02
N VAL A 671 -12.57 -28.34 19.16
CA VAL A 671 -12.73 -29.05 20.44
C VAL A 671 -11.57 -28.77 21.39
N HIS A 672 -10.36 -28.74 20.84
CA HIS A 672 -9.12 -28.64 21.59
C HIS A 672 -8.09 -27.82 20.81
N PHE A 673 -7.37 -26.95 21.51
CA PHE A 673 -6.27 -26.16 20.94
C PHE A 673 -5.19 -25.92 21.99
N GLU A 674 -3.97 -26.35 21.71
CA GLU A 674 -2.79 -26.05 22.53
C GLU A 674 -2.17 -24.72 22.06
N GLY A 675 -2.54 -23.62 22.72
CA GLY A 675 -1.96 -22.30 22.47
C GLY A 675 -0.71 -22.05 23.31
N LEU A 676 0.04 -20.99 22.95
CA LEU A 676 1.13 -20.48 23.76
C LEU A 676 0.65 -20.08 25.16
N SER A 677 -0.51 -19.43 25.21
CA SER A 677 -1.05 -18.84 26.45
C SER A 677 -1.62 -19.88 27.40
N LYS A 678 -2.42 -20.83 26.88
CA LYS A 678 -2.94 -21.99 27.60
C LYS A 678 -3.47 -23.04 26.63
N THR A 679 -3.76 -24.22 27.15
CA THR A 679 -4.61 -25.20 26.47
C THR A 679 -6.08 -24.77 26.56
N HIS A 680 -6.76 -24.70 25.43
CA HIS A 680 -8.16 -24.37 25.32
C HIS A 680 -8.98 -25.63 24.99
N SER A 681 -10.09 -25.84 25.68
CA SER A 681 -10.96 -27.01 25.49
C SER A 681 -12.41 -26.69 25.88
N PRO A 682 -13.20 -26.07 24.98
CA PRO A 682 -12.83 -25.49 23.69
C PRO A 682 -12.32 -24.03 23.80
N PRO A 683 -11.69 -23.45 22.76
CA PRO A 683 -11.39 -22.02 22.68
C PRO A 683 -12.65 -21.18 22.50
N PHE A 684 -13.53 -21.55 21.57
CA PHE A 684 -14.78 -20.84 21.30
C PHE A 684 -15.96 -21.82 21.30
N THR A 685 -17.15 -21.29 21.53
CA THR A 685 -18.42 -21.98 21.32
C THR A 685 -19.40 -20.99 20.70
N LYS A 686 -20.53 -21.48 20.18
CA LYS A 686 -21.61 -20.63 19.65
C LYS A 686 -22.03 -19.47 20.59
N ASP A 687 -22.02 -19.73 21.90
CA ASP A 687 -22.45 -18.75 22.91
C ASP A 687 -21.27 -18.02 23.57
N ARG A 688 -20.01 -18.38 23.25
CA ARG A 688 -18.81 -17.82 23.86
C ARG A 688 -17.69 -17.66 22.85
N HIS A 689 -17.50 -16.43 22.40
CA HIS A 689 -16.44 -16.01 21.48
C HIS A 689 -15.22 -15.38 22.19
N ASP A 690 -15.15 -15.52 23.52
CA ASP A 690 -14.00 -15.16 24.35
C ASP A 690 -13.24 -16.42 24.78
N ALA A 691 -11.98 -16.55 24.36
CA ALA A 691 -11.16 -17.73 24.64
C ALA A 691 -10.43 -17.70 26.00
N LEU A 692 -10.22 -16.50 26.57
CA LEU A 692 -9.57 -16.31 27.87
C LEU A 692 -10.59 -16.03 28.96
N ASP A 693 -10.24 -16.46 30.16
CA ASP A 693 -10.93 -16.25 31.43
C ASP A 693 -9.94 -15.63 32.45
N GLU A 694 -10.42 -15.37 33.66
CA GLU A 694 -9.64 -14.75 34.73
C GLU A 694 -8.40 -15.55 35.15
N SER A 695 -8.34 -16.87 34.90
CA SER A 695 -7.18 -17.67 35.28
C SER A 695 -5.96 -17.41 34.41
N ALA A 696 -6.12 -16.73 33.27
CA ALA A 696 -5.02 -16.33 32.40
C ALA A 696 -4.32 -15.04 32.86
N TYR A 697 -4.82 -14.40 33.93
CA TYR A 697 -4.45 -13.04 34.31
C TYR A 697 -3.43 -13.04 35.45
N PHE A 698 -2.38 -12.24 35.29
CA PHE A 698 -1.37 -12.03 36.34
C PHE A 698 -0.88 -10.59 36.36
N MET A 699 -0.34 -10.17 37.50
CA MET A 699 0.28 -8.84 37.62
C MET A 699 1.74 -8.89 37.18
N ALA A 700 2.19 -7.82 36.53
CA ALA A 700 3.57 -7.63 36.06
C ALA A 700 4.08 -6.23 36.41
N VAL A 701 5.40 -6.06 36.35
CA VAL A 701 6.10 -4.78 36.50
C VAL A 701 7.13 -4.60 35.38
N TYR A 702 7.65 -3.38 35.24
CA TYR A 702 8.86 -3.14 34.46
C TYR A 702 10.10 -3.33 35.35
N ASP A 703 11.11 -4.05 34.87
CA ASP A 703 12.43 -4.07 35.51
C ASP A 703 13.25 -2.81 35.18
N SER A 704 14.50 -2.72 35.67
CA SER A 704 15.39 -1.58 35.42
C SER A 704 15.82 -1.39 33.95
N ASN A 705 15.55 -2.37 33.11
CA ASN A 705 15.86 -2.38 31.68
C ASN A 705 14.60 -2.21 30.80
N GLY A 706 13.40 -2.19 31.39
CA GLY A 706 12.14 -2.03 30.66
C GLY A 706 11.48 -3.33 30.26
N VAL A 707 11.96 -4.44 30.81
CA VAL A 707 11.41 -5.76 30.58
C VAL A 707 10.15 -5.92 31.41
N ILE A 708 9.09 -6.43 30.78
CA ILE A 708 7.85 -6.77 31.48
C ILE A 708 8.07 -8.12 32.18
N VAL A 709 8.12 -8.10 33.51
CA VAL A 709 8.36 -9.29 34.34
C VAL A 709 7.11 -9.61 35.18
N PRO A 710 6.65 -10.87 35.22
CA PRO A 710 5.58 -11.27 36.12
C PRO A 710 5.95 -11.04 37.59
N ILE A 711 4.99 -10.62 38.41
CA ILE A 711 5.12 -10.63 39.86
C ILE A 711 4.83 -12.06 40.32
N HIS A 712 5.85 -12.75 40.85
CA HIS A 712 5.62 -14.02 41.54
C HIS A 712 4.97 -13.71 42.89
N GLU A 713 3.69 -14.07 43.06
CA GLU A 713 3.13 -14.19 44.40
C GLU A 713 3.85 -15.38 45.05
N ASP A 714 4.71 -15.12 46.04
CA ASP A 714 5.26 -16.18 46.89
C ASP A 714 4.07 -17.00 47.39
N LYS A 715 3.99 -18.27 46.96
CA LYS A 715 3.05 -19.24 47.51
C LYS A 715 3.39 -19.39 49.00
N LYS A 716 2.73 -18.62 49.85
CA LYS A 716 2.74 -18.82 51.30
C LYS A 716 1.96 -20.06 51.67
#